data_AF-A0A8C3B8G7-F1
#
_entry.id   AF-A0A8C3B8G7-F1
#
_cell.length_a   1.000
_cell.length_b   1.000
_cell.length_c   1.000
_cell.angle_alpha   90.00
_cell.angle_beta   90.00
_cell.angle_gamma   90.00
#
_symmetry.space_group_name_H-M   'P 1'
#
loop_
_entity.id
_entity.type
_entity.pdbx_description
1 polymer ?
#
loop_
_entity_poly.entity_id
_entity_poly.type
_entity_poly.pdbx_seq_one_letter_code
_entity_poly.pdbx_strand_id
1 'polypeptide(L)'
;MAEAHQAVAFQFTVTPEGLDFHLSREAVKQLYLAGISSWKKRFVRAKNSFLTGVYPASPSSWMVVVMATAGSFYCQVDPSMGLIARIRCFLPESQLLSHESRTVVSAVLFSTGVWLSAVLLFRQTMRLLLSYHGWMFEPHGKMSRSTKIWVALMKVLSGRKPLLYSFQTSLPKLPVPPVEATIRRYLESVRPLMDDEKYGRMEALAKEFKEKTAPRLQKYLIFKSWWTTNYVSDWWEQYIYLRGRSPIMVNSNYYAMDFLYVTPSHVQAARAGNVVHAILLYRRKLDRGEIPPMMALGIVPMCSYQSERMFNTTRIPGKETDTLLHLLDSKHLAVYHKGRFYKVWLYYGGQLLKPRDLELQFQRILDDPSPPQPGEERLAALTAGDRVPWAEARAKFFSQGKNKVSLDAIERAAFFLTLDEEAHGYRADQEDCMDTYAKSLLHGKCYDRWFDKSFTLVVYKNGKLGANAEHSWADAPIIGHLWECQAAIESSYRVAKALADDVDFCCFQFSDFGKGLIKKCRTSPDAFIQISLQLAHFRDKGRFCLTYEASMTRLFREGRTETVRSCTSESTAFVRSMGDAGQSRAERQRLFKLAAEKHQHMYRMAMTGAGIDRHLFCLYVVSRYLGVESPFLAQVLSEPWRLSTSQTPQQQLKMFDLDKYPDHVSTGGGFGPVADDGYGVSYIIAGENLITFHVSSKYSSPETVRAEAGGWGSPGRGGLGSPQLGQGQSCPPKPHAVLSLTASQSLSVGPRPHSRLTELPVQELPGGVPRDMGGYQGSGGSPEFWGVTGDTGWSQGLGGPQGWGATCRAGHSRTGGGRQGCPPSLGTAPPADGGAGAAAGLEAFREEHPPGHAGHRRALRRAGQEGGEVRGRGRPRGVPGDTEEPGPRGATGRGRVGGSGALLLCKCCQ
;
A
#
# COMPACT_ATOMS: atom_id res chain seq x y z
N MET A 1 22.09 -17.40 -13.34
CA MET A 1 23.06 -18.32 -14.00
C MET A 1 22.46 -18.97 -15.25
N ALA A 2 21.18 -19.36 -15.29
CA ALA A 2 20.53 -19.86 -16.50
C ALA A 2 20.58 -18.87 -17.69
N GLU A 3 20.38 -17.56 -17.46
CA GLU A 3 20.54 -16.52 -18.49
C GLU A 3 22.00 -16.32 -18.95
N ALA A 4 22.97 -16.57 -18.07
CA ALA A 4 24.38 -16.52 -18.43
C ALA A 4 24.75 -17.68 -19.38
N HIS A 5 24.11 -18.85 -19.26
CA HIS A 5 24.28 -19.95 -20.22
C HIS A 5 23.68 -19.60 -21.59
N GLN A 6 22.61 -18.80 -21.66
CA GLN A 6 22.10 -18.26 -22.92
C GLN A 6 23.05 -17.22 -23.53
N ALA A 7 23.77 -16.46 -22.71
CA ALA A 7 24.86 -15.60 -23.18
C ALA A 7 26.08 -16.41 -23.69
N VAL A 8 26.32 -17.63 -23.21
CA VAL A 8 27.39 -18.50 -23.75
C VAL A 8 27.06 -19.01 -25.17
N ALA A 9 25.82 -18.87 -25.64
CA ALA A 9 25.47 -19.03 -27.06
C ALA A 9 25.93 -17.85 -27.95
N PHE A 10 26.71 -16.90 -27.43
CA PHE A 10 27.69 -16.20 -28.25
C PHE A 10 28.71 -17.24 -28.72
N GLN A 11 28.50 -17.82 -29.90
CA GLN A 11 29.58 -18.46 -30.65
C GLN A 11 30.65 -17.39 -30.88
N PHE A 12 31.63 -17.32 -29.98
CA PHE A 12 32.93 -16.80 -30.32
C PHE A 12 33.47 -17.78 -31.36
N THR A 13 33.33 -17.43 -32.64
CA THR A 13 34.04 -18.09 -33.73
C THR A 13 35.53 -17.96 -33.43
N VAL A 14 36.10 -18.97 -32.77
CA VAL A 14 37.54 -19.15 -32.69
C VAL A 14 37.96 -19.56 -34.09
N THR A 15 38.37 -18.58 -34.90
CA THR A 15 39.03 -18.86 -36.18
C THR A 15 40.38 -19.52 -35.90
N PRO A 16 40.86 -20.45 -36.75
CA PRO A 16 42.10 -21.20 -36.52
C PRO A 16 43.38 -20.34 -36.60
N GLU A 17 43.27 -19.07 -36.98
CA GLU A 17 44.38 -18.13 -37.09
C GLU A 17 44.44 -17.26 -35.81
N GLY A 18 45.62 -17.22 -35.19
CA GLY A 18 45.84 -16.89 -33.77
C GLY A 18 45.27 -15.59 -33.21
N LEU A 19 45.26 -15.53 -31.87
CA LEU A 19 44.80 -14.43 -30.99
C LEU A 19 44.87 -13.03 -31.61
N ASP A 20 43.73 -12.61 -32.14
CA ASP A 20 43.57 -11.42 -32.97
C ASP A 20 43.75 -10.13 -32.15
N PHE A 21 44.58 -9.20 -32.63
CA PHE A 21 44.87 -7.90 -31.99
C PHE A 21 43.61 -7.00 -31.85
N HIS A 22 42.52 -7.35 -32.54
CA HIS A 22 41.22 -6.67 -32.51
C HIS A 22 40.53 -6.65 -31.14
N LEU A 23 40.73 -7.67 -30.29
CA LEU A 23 40.11 -7.77 -28.96
C LEU A 23 40.57 -6.63 -28.01
N SER A 24 41.78 -6.11 -28.22
CA SER A 24 42.36 -5.05 -27.38
C SER A 24 41.70 -3.69 -27.59
N ARG A 25 41.37 -3.32 -28.84
CA ARG A 25 40.73 -2.04 -29.16
C ARG A 25 39.28 -2.00 -28.67
N GLU A 26 38.53 -3.08 -28.87
CA GLU A 26 37.14 -3.14 -28.42
C GLU A 26 37.06 -3.20 -26.88
N ALA A 27 37.92 -3.96 -26.20
CA ALA A 27 37.99 -3.97 -24.73
C ALA A 27 38.34 -2.58 -24.16
N VAL A 28 39.30 -1.87 -24.76
CA VAL A 28 39.66 -0.50 -24.36
C VAL A 28 38.52 0.49 -24.62
N LYS A 29 37.82 0.37 -25.75
CA LYS A 29 36.63 1.18 -26.06
C LYS A 29 35.51 0.94 -25.06
N GLN A 30 35.24 -0.31 -24.69
CA GLN A 30 34.25 -0.64 -23.66
C GLN A 30 34.64 -0.13 -22.27
N LEU A 31 35.93 -0.21 -21.90
CA LEU A 31 36.46 0.40 -20.67
C LEU A 31 36.29 1.92 -20.67
N TYR A 32 36.55 2.59 -21.80
CA TYR A 32 36.37 4.03 -21.97
C TYR A 32 34.90 4.44 -21.82
N LEU A 33 33.98 3.74 -22.49
CA LEU A 33 32.53 3.98 -22.39
C LEU A 33 31.99 3.73 -20.97
N ALA A 34 32.47 2.67 -20.30
CA ALA A 34 32.18 2.41 -18.89
C ALA A 34 32.71 3.55 -17.98
N GLY A 35 33.90 4.09 -18.30
CA GLY A 35 34.48 5.25 -17.62
C GLY A 35 33.62 6.51 -17.74
N ILE A 36 33.20 6.86 -18.97
CA ILE A 36 32.33 8.03 -19.23
C ILE A 36 30.99 7.88 -18.51
N SER A 37 30.33 6.73 -18.65
CA SER A 37 29.02 6.50 -18.04
C SER A 37 29.08 6.55 -16.51
N SER A 38 30.16 6.03 -15.92
CA SER A 38 30.47 6.14 -14.49
C SER A 38 30.65 7.61 -14.07
N TRP A 39 31.39 8.40 -14.83
CA TRP A 39 31.57 9.83 -14.58
C TRP A 39 30.26 10.63 -14.62
N LYS A 40 29.44 10.39 -15.65
CA LYS A 40 28.10 11.01 -15.77
C LYS A 40 27.21 10.66 -14.57
N LYS A 41 27.17 9.38 -14.18
CA LYS A 41 26.42 8.91 -12.99
C LYS A 41 26.92 9.56 -11.71
N ARG A 42 28.23 9.71 -11.53
CA ARG A 42 28.83 10.37 -10.36
C ARG A 42 28.45 11.85 -10.29
N PHE A 43 28.48 12.57 -11.41
CA PHE A 43 28.10 13.99 -11.46
C PHE A 43 26.62 14.21 -11.10
N VAL A 44 25.72 13.42 -11.69
CA VAL A 44 24.28 13.49 -11.40
C VAL A 44 24.00 13.16 -9.93
N ARG A 45 24.64 12.13 -9.37
CA ARG A 45 24.49 11.79 -7.94
C ARG A 45 25.06 12.86 -7.02
N ALA A 46 26.19 13.48 -7.38
CA ALA A 46 26.76 14.56 -6.58
C ALA A 46 25.82 15.77 -6.54
N LYS A 47 25.24 16.15 -7.69
CA LYS A 47 24.23 17.20 -7.78
C LYS A 47 22.99 16.88 -6.94
N ASN A 48 22.43 15.67 -7.10
CA ASN A 48 21.23 15.26 -6.38
C ASN A 48 21.49 15.15 -4.87
N SER A 49 22.62 14.57 -4.46
CA SER A 49 22.98 14.44 -3.04
C SER A 49 23.19 15.77 -2.34
N PHE A 50 23.64 16.81 -3.06
CA PHE A 50 23.69 18.17 -2.52
C PHE A 50 22.28 18.74 -2.28
N LEU A 51 21.37 18.52 -3.23
CA LEU A 51 19.99 19.03 -3.16
C LEU A 51 19.11 18.27 -2.15
N THR A 52 19.30 16.96 -1.98
CA THR A 52 18.46 16.08 -1.14
C THR A 52 19.01 15.86 0.27
N GLY A 53 20.11 16.51 0.64
CA GLY A 53 20.82 16.29 1.90
C GLY A 53 21.91 15.21 1.78
N VAL A 54 23.07 15.50 2.36
CA VAL A 54 24.31 14.71 2.24
C VAL A 54 24.47 13.82 3.46
N TYR A 55 23.74 12.70 3.61
CA TYR A 55 23.87 11.87 4.81
C TYR A 55 25.35 11.54 5.16
N PRO A 56 25.78 11.73 6.43
CA PRO A 56 24.99 12.11 7.63
C PRO A 56 24.77 13.63 7.81
N ALA A 57 25.29 14.45 6.92
CA ALA A 57 25.21 15.90 6.94
C ALA A 57 24.01 16.49 6.18
N SER A 58 23.60 17.68 6.56
CA SER A 58 22.51 18.45 5.96
C SER A 58 22.98 19.88 5.64
N PRO A 59 22.30 20.60 4.73
CA PRO A 59 22.56 22.03 4.54
C PRO A 59 22.51 22.82 5.86
N SER A 60 21.62 22.43 6.78
CA SER A 60 21.57 22.98 8.14
C SER A 60 22.83 22.69 8.96
N SER A 61 23.42 21.49 8.88
CA SER A 61 24.69 21.20 9.57
C SER A 61 25.86 22.03 9.01
N TRP A 62 25.87 22.29 7.70
CA TRP A 62 26.84 23.19 7.08
C TRP A 62 26.66 24.62 7.61
N MET A 63 25.42 25.12 7.67
CA MET A 63 25.12 26.42 8.26
C MET A 63 25.57 26.49 9.73
N VAL A 64 25.37 25.45 10.53
CA VAL A 64 25.83 25.42 11.92
C VAL A 64 27.36 25.55 12.00
N VAL A 65 28.12 24.85 11.15
CA VAL A 65 29.58 24.97 11.12
C VAL A 65 30.02 26.37 10.69
N VAL A 66 29.36 26.95 9.68
CA VAL A 66 29.62 28.33 9.23
C VAL A 66 29.31 29.34 10.35
N MET A 67 28.15 29.24 10.99
CA MET A 67 27.73 30.13 12.08
C MET A 67 28.62 29.98 13.31
N ALA A 68 29.03 28.75 13.66
CA ALA A 68 29.97 28.51 14.76
C ALA A 68 31.34 29.14 14.46
N THR A 69 31.85 28.96 13.23
CA THR A 69 33.13 29.56 12.82
C THR A 69 33.04 31.08 12.82
N ALA A 70 31.97 31.67 12.26
CA ALA A 70 31.75 33.10 12.26
C ALA A 70 31.56 33.68 13.68
N GLY A 71 30.85 32.96 14.55
CA GLY A 71 30.68 33.32 15.96
C GLY A 71 32.00 33.29 16.74
N SER A 72 32.87 32.33 16.48
CA SER A 72 34.21 32.30 17.08
C SER A 72 35.05 33.51 16.68
N PHE A 73 34.97 33.97 15.42
CA PHE A 73 35.61 35.21 14.98
C PHE A 73 35.07 36.45 15.70
N TYR A 74 33.76 36.52 15.93
CA TYR A 74 33.16 37.61 16.72
C TYR A 74 33.67 37.62 18.16
N CYS A 75 33.94 36.44 18.73
CA CYS A 75 34.55 36.28 20.05
C CYS A 75 36.08 36.38 20.05
N GLN A 76 36.72 36.77 18.94
CA GLN A 76 38.19 36.86 18.78
C GLN A 76 38.96 35.55 19.03
N VAL A 77 38.31 34.40 18.89
CA VAL A 77 38.95 33.08 18.96
C VAL A 77 39.08 32.53 17.55
N ASP A 78 40.29 32.24 17.09
CA ASP A 78 40.51 31.64 15.76
C ASP A 78 40.58 30.09 15.86
N PRO A 79 39.49 29.38 15.54
CA PRO A 79 39.49 27.91 15.53
C PRO A 79 40.31 27.31 14.38
N SER A 80 40.73 28.13 13.41
CA SER A 80 41.49 27.68 12.24
C SER A 80 43.01 27.71 12.43
N MET A 81 43.51 28.19 13.58
CA MET A 81 44.94 28.32 13.85
C MET A 81 45.68 29.11 12.74
N GLY A 82 45.09 30.20 12.25
CA GLY A 82 45.65 31.07 11.22
C GLY A 82 45.38 30.65 9.77
N LEU A 83 44.65 29.55 9.52
CA LEU A 83 44.37 29.09 8.14
C LEU A 83 43.46 30.04 7.37
N ILE A 84 42.45 30.61 8.04
CA ILE A 84 41.51 31.56 7.43
C ILE A 84 42.24 32.81 6.95
N ALA A 85 43.18 33.32 7.75
CA ALA A 85 44.03 34.45 7.38
C ALA A 85 44.89 34.14 6.13
N ARG A 86 45.42 32.91 6.01
CA ARG A 86 46.14 32.47 4.80
C ARG A 86 45.24 32.41 3.57
N ILE A 87 44.04 31.82 3.69
CA ILE A 87 43.07 31.75 2.58
C ILE A 87 42.71 33.15 2.08
N ARG A 88 42.53 34.10 3.01
CA ARG A 88 42.23 35.50 2.72
C ARG A 88 43.30 36.18 1.85
N CYS A 89 44.58 35.88 2.07
CA CYS A 89 45.70 36.43 1.30
C CYS A 89 45.71 35.98 -0.17
N PHE A 90 45.12 34.82 -0.49
CA PHE A 90 45.01 34.31 -1.86
C PHE A 90 43.76 34.83 -2.61
N LEU A 91 42.85 35.55 -1.94
CA LEU A 91 41.69 36.15 -2.59
C LEU A 91 42.08 37.48 -3.26
N PRO A 92 41.72 37.71 -4.53
CA PRO A 92 42.08 38.92 -5.26
C PRO A 92 41.42 40.16 -4.65
N GLU A 93 42.17 41.25 -4.62
CA GLU A 93 41.69 42.54 -4.13
C GLU A 93 40.91 43.24 -5.26
N SER A 94 39.64 43.55 -5.03
CA SER A 94 38.76 44.20 -6.01
C SER A 94 37.82 45.17 -5.31
N GLN A 95 37.29 46.16 -6.02
CA GLN A 95 36.34 47.15 -5.45
C GLN A 95 35.05 46.54 -4.89
N LEU A 96 34.73 45.28 -5.25
CA LEU A 96 33.56 44.53 -4.76
C LEU A 96 33.82 43.73 -3.47
N LEU A 97 35.08 43.54 -3.07
CA LEU A 97 35.48 42.68 -1.94
C LEU A 97 36.30 43.47 -0.91
N SER A 98 35.60 44.14 0.03
CA SER A 98 36.24 44.81 1.17
C SER A 98 36.97 43.82 2.10
N HIS A 99 37.85 44.32 2.97
CA HIS A 99 38.60 43.52 3.94
C HIS A 99 37.70 42.63 4.83
N GLU A 100 36.56 43.17 5.26
CA GLU A 100 35.54 42.43 6.01
C GLU A 100 34.89 41.33 5.17
N SER A 101 34.55 41.65 3.92
CA SER A 101 33.95 40.69 2.97
C SER A 101 34.91 39.53 2.66
N ARG A 102 36.21 39.80 2.50
CA ARG A 102 37.25 38.78 2.29
C ARG A 102 37.40 37.86 3.50
N THR A 103 37.28 38.41 4.70
CA THR A 103 37.34 37.63 5.95
C THR A 103 36.14 36.68 6.05
N VAL A 104 34.93 37.17 5.79
CA VAL A 104 33.71 36.34 5.75
C VAL A 104 33.80 35.23 4.69
N VAL A 105 34.23 35.55 3.47
CA VAL A 105 34.41 34.56 2.40
C VAL A 105 35.45 33.51 2.78
N SER A 106 36.58 33.91 3.37
CA SER A 106 37.62 32.97 3.82
C SER A 106 37.14 32.06 4.96
N ALA A 107 36.32 32.58 5.88
CA ALA A 107 35.69 31.78 6.94
C ALA A 107 34.70 30.76 6.35
N VAL A 108 33.83 31.18 5.41
CA VAL A 108 32.90 30.28 4.72
C VAL A 108 33.64 29.18 3.96
N LEU A 109 34.73 29.51 3.25
CA LEU A 109 35.55 28.53 2.53
C LEU A 109 36.20 27.52 3.49
N PHE A 110 36.77 27.99 4.61
CA PHE A 110 37.34 27.11 5.64
C PHE A 110 36.28 26.22 6.28
N SER A 111 35.16 26.78 6.75
CA SER A 111 34.04 26.03 7.33
C SER A 111 33.50 24.97 6.38
N THR A 112 33.40 25.30 5.08
CA THR A 112 33.00 24.35 4.05
C THR A 112 34.03 23.25 3.87
N GLY A 113 35.32 23.56 3.90
CA GLY A 113 36.41 22.59 3.84
C GLY A 113 36.43 21.63 5.04
N VAL A 114 36.27 22.14 6.26
CA VAL A 114 36.15 21.33 7.49
C VAL A 114 34.92 20.42 7.43
N TRP A 115 33.77 20.98 7.05
CA TRP A 115 32.52 20.23 6.92
C TRP A 115 32.64 19.12 5.87
N LEU A 116 33.19 19.40 4.69
CA LEU A 116 33.44 18.39 3.65
C LEU A 116 34.41 17.31 4.12
N SER A 117 35.48 17.69 4.82
CA SER A 117 36.48 16.75 5.36
C SER A 117 35.86 15.79 6.38
N ALA A 118 35.02 16.31 7.29
CA ALA A 118 34.28 15.50 8.26
C ALA A 118 33.32 14.51 7.58
N VAL A 119 32.59 14.96 6.55
CA VAL A 119 31.70 14.09 5.75
C VAL A 119 32.48 12.99 5.02
N LEU A 120 33.61 13.33 4.40
CA LEU A 120 34.46 12.37 3.72
C LEU A 120 35.06 11.35 4.70
N LEU A 121 35.55 11.80 5.85
CA LEU A 121 36.06 10.94 6.91
C LEU A 121 34.99 9.95 7.36
N PHE A 122 33.79 10.43 7.71
CA PHE A 122 32.68 9.57 8.10
C PHE A 122 32.34 8.52 7.02
N ARG A 123 32.27 8.94 5.74
CA ARG A 123 32.00 8.03 4.63
C ARG A 123 33.06 6.94 4.50
N GLN A 124 34.34 7.27 4.69
CA GLN A 124 35.43 6.29 4.64
C GLN A 124 35.40 5.35 5.85
N THR A 125 35.14 5.87 7.05
CA THR A 125 34.96 5.04 8.25
C THR A 125 33.79 4.06 8.07
N MET A 126 32.65 4.53 7.59
CA MET A 126 31.50 3.67 7.29
C MET A 126 31.84 2.64 6.22
N ARG A 127 32.55 3.00 5.15
CA ARG A 127 32.96 2.05 4.12
C ARG A 127 33.88 0.96 4.67
N LEU A 128 34.83 1.32 5.53
CA LEU A 128 35.71 0.36 6.20
C LEU A 128 34.91 -0.63 7.05
N LEU A 129 33.98 -0.12 7.87
CA LEU A 129 33.11 -0.94 8.71
C LEU A 129 32.25 -1.88 7.86
N LEU A 130 31.63 -1.38 6.79
CA LEU A 130 30.79 -2.16 5.89
C LEU A 130 31.58 -3.18 5.05
N SER A 131 32.89 -3.03 4.94
CA SER A 131 33.76 -4.00 4.25
C SER A 131 34.06 -5.24 5.10
N TYR A 132 33.71 -5.24 6.39
CA TYR A 132 33.84 -6.41 7.25
C TYR A 132 32.71 -7.42 6.99
N HIS A 133 33.09 -8.59 6.50
CA HIS A 133 32.16 -9.68 6.13
C HIS A 133 32.27 -10.91 7.04
N GLY A 134 33.14 -10.88 8.07
CA GLY A 134 33.39 -12.04 8.95
C GLY A 134 32.14 -12.53 9.69
N TRP A 135 31.23 -11.60 10.00
CA TRP A 135 29.95 -11.88 10.66
C TRP A 135 29.05 -12.88 9.91
N MET A 136 29.16 -13.00 8.58
CA MET A 136 28.34 -13.93 7.78
C MET A 136 28.77 -15.40 7.95
N PHE A 137 30.03 -15.62 8.32
CA PHE A 137 30.61 -16.96 8.43
C PHE A 137 30.66 -17.45 9.88
N GLU A 138 30.16 -16.65 10.84
CA GLU A 138 30.06 -17.06 12.24
C GLU A 138 28.86 -18.00 12.45
N PRO A 139 28.99 -19.07 13.26
CA PRO A 139 27.89 -19.97 13.55
C PRO A 139 26.77 -19.27 14.34
N HIS A 140 25.53 -19.59 14.01
CA HIS A 140 24.35 -19.03 14.66
C HIS A 140 24.42 -19.20 16.19
N GLY A 141 24.21 -18.11 16.95
CA GLY A 141 24.22 -18.10 18.40
C GLY A 141 25.58 -17.87 19.07
N LYS A 142 26.70 -17.91 18.33
CA LYS A 142 28.05 -17.63 18.88
C LYS A 142 28.71 -16.48 18.12
N MET A 143 28.70 -15.29 18.72
CA MET A 143 29.36 -14.11 18.13
C MET A 143 30.75 -13.85 18.73
N SER A 144 31.73 -13.62 17.87
CA SER A 144 33.08 -13.20 18.28
C SER A 144 33.06 -11.83 18.97
N ARG A 145 34.04 -11.56 19.85
CA ARG A 145 34.21 -10.24 20.48
C ARG A 145 34.43 -9.14 19.44
N SER A 146 35.15 -9.44 18.35
CA SER A 146 35.35 -8.50 17.23
C SER A 146 34.03 -8.10 16.58
N THR A 147 33.16 -9.08 16.33
CA THR A 147 31.86 -8.86 15.69
C THR A 147 30.90 -8.11 16.62
N LYS A 148 30.94 -8.38 17.93
CA LYS A 148 30.17 -7.60 18.92
C LYS A 148 30.56 -6.12 18.94
N ILE A 149 31.87 -5.83 18.95
CA ILE A 149 32.39 -4.44 18.89
C ILE A 149 31.96 -3.77 17.58
N TRP A 150 32.12 -4.48 16.46
CA TRP A 150 31.70 -3.98 15.15
C TRP A 150 30.19 -3.68 15.09
N VAL A 151 29.33 -4.55 15.63
CA VAL A 151 27.88 -4.30 15.72
C VAL A 151 27.57 -3.05 16.54
N ALA A 152 28.25 -2.88 17.68
CA ALA A 152 28.08 -1.69 18.52
C ALA A 152 28.45 -0.41 17.75
N LEU A 153 29.59 -0.40 17.05
CA LEU A 153 30.03 0.72 16.21
C LEU A 153 29.05 1.00 15.07
N MET A 154 28.56 -0.03 14.38
CA MET A 154 27.56 0.10 13.32
C MET A 154 26.26 0.74 13.83
N LYS A 155 25.79 0.34 15.02
CA LYS A 155 24.57 0.91 15.62
C LYS A 155 24.74 2.38 16.01
N VAL A 156 25.91 2.77 16.50
CA VAL A 156 26.20 4.17 16.86
C VAL A 156 26.29 5.06 15.62
N LEU A 157 26.98 4.59 14.57
CA LEU A 157 27.24 5.40 13.38
C LEU A 157 26.08 5.43 12.36
N SER A 158 25.17 4.46 12.39
CA SER A 158 24.03 4.40 11.45
C SER A 158 22.91 5.41 11.75
N GLY A 159 23.00 6.17 12.85
CA GLY A 159 22.06 7.24 13.19
C GLY A 159 20.64 6.77 13.53
N ARG A 160 19.78 7.72 13.93
CA ARG A 160 18.36 7.48 14.24
C ARG A 160 17.52 7.92 13.04
N LYS A 161 17.10 6.97 12.19
CA LYS A 161 16.24 7.15 10.99
C LYS A 161 16.96 7.60 9.70
N PRO A 162 17.81 6.74 9.12
CA PRO A 162 18.35 6.97 7.77
C PRO A 162 17.24 6.94 6.70
N LEU A 163 17.41 7.75 5.65
CA LEU A 163 16.59 7.75 4.44
C LEU A 163 17.07 6.64 3.49
N LEU A 164 16.26 6.30 2.47
CA LEU A 164 16.51 5.17 1.56
C LEU A 164 17.94 5.18 0.98
N TYR A 165 18.39 6.36 0.52
CA TYR A 165 19.66 6.52 -0.18
C TYR A 165 20.82 6.95 0.73
N SER A 166 20.60 7.04 2.06
CA SER A 166 21.57 7.58 3.02
C SER A 166 22.94 6.88 2.97
N PHE A 167 22.96 5.55 2.81
CA PHE A 167 24.20 4.77 2.85
C PHE A 167 24.86 4.54 1.49
N GLN A 168 24.22 4.93 0.38
CA GLN A 168 24.64 4.54 -0.97
C GLN A 168 26.07 4.97 -1.33
N THR A 169 26.51 6.13 -0.85
CA THR A 169 27.88 6.62 -1.08
C THR A 169 28.91 5.95 -0.19
N SER A 170 28.47 5.37 0.94
CA SER A 170 29.30 4.74 1.96
C SER A 170 29.45 3.23 1.76
N LEU A 171 28.61 2.61 0.92
CA LEU A 171 28.73 1.19 0.59
C LEU A 171 30.11 0.88 -0.05
N PRO A 172 30.67 -0.31 0.24
CA PRO A 172 31.90 -0.77 -0.39
C PRO A 172 31.68 -1.10 -1.87
N LYS A 173 32.73 -0.97 -2.68
CA LYS A 173 32.72 -1.44 -4.07
C LYS A 173 32.84 -2.96 -4.11
N LEU A 174 32.26 -3.59 -5.13
CA LEU A 174 32.44 -5.02 -5.37
C LEU A 174 33.94 -5.31 -5.66
N PRO A 175 34.61 -6.18 -4.88
CA PRO A 175 36.01 -6.50 -5.09
C PRO A 175 36.22 -7.45 -6.29
N VAL A 176 37.38 -7.37 -6.93
CA VAL A 176 37.81 -8.32 -7.97
C VAL A 176 38.51 -9.50 -7.28
N PRO A 177 37.95 -10.73 -7.33
CA PRO A 177 38.56 -11.88 -6.66
C PRO A 177 39.91 -12.26 -7.28
N PRO A 178 40.83 -12.87 -6.51
CA PRO A 178 42.03 -13.48 -7.06
C PRO A 178 41.69 -14.64 -8.00
N VAL A 179 42.40 -14.72 -9.14
CA VAL A 179 42.23 -15.78 -10.14
C VAL A 179 42.41 -17.16 -9.51
N GLU A 180 43.44 -17.34 -8.69
CA GLU A 180 43.76 -18.63 -8.07
C GLU A 180 42.61 -19.17 -7.21
N ALA A 181 42.09 -18.32 -6.33
CA ALA A 181 40.98 -18.68 -5.46
C ALA A 181 39.72 -19.01 -6.27
N THR A 182 39.52 -18.33 -7.39
CA THR A 182 38.38 -18.54 -8.30
C THR A 182 38.49 -19.89 -9.01
N ILE A 183 39.66 -20.21 -9.58
CA ILE A 183 39.91 -21.48 -10.28
C ILE A 183 39.76 -22.67 -9.34
N ARG A 184 40.35 -22.59 -8.15
CA ARG A 184 40.23 -23.67 -7.15
C ARG A 184 38.77 -23.96 -6.80
N ARG A 185 37.99 -22.93 -6.47
CA ARG A 185 36.56 -23.08 -6.15
C ARG A 185 35.74 -23.58 -7.34
N TYR A 186 36.11 -23.17 -8.56
CA TYR A 186 35.48 -23.66 -9.77
C TYR A 186 35.74 -25.17 -9.95
N LEU A 187 36.99 -25.62 -9.83
CA LEU A 187 37.35 -27.04 -9.92
C LEU A 187 36.64 -27.87 -8.85
N GLU A 188 36.62 -27.40 -7.60
CA GLU A 188 35.84 -28.02 -6.51
C GLU A 188 34.35 -28.15 -6.87
N SER A 189 33.76 -27.14 -7.52
CA SER A 189 32.34 -27.14 -7.89
C SER A 189 31.98 -28.06 -9.06
N VAL A 190 32.89 -28.23 -10.03
CA VAL A 190 32.64 -29.08 -11.22
C VAL A 190 33.04 -30.54 -11.00
N ARG A 191 33.84 -30.82 -9.97
CA ARG A 191 34.30 -32.19 -9.68
C ARG A 191 33.15 -33.21 -9.59
N PRO A 192 32.03 -32.95 -8.88
CA PRO A 192 30.91 -33.90 -8.82
C PRO A 192 30.14 -34.07 -10.14
N LEU A 193 30.40 -33.22 -11.14
CA LEU A 193 29.71 -33.21 -12.43
C LEU A 193 30.52 -33.91 -13.54
N MET A 194 31.74 -34.35 -13.25
CA MET A 194 32.69 -34.85 -14.23
C MET A 194 33.34 -36.17 -13.77
N ASP A 195 33.54 -37.07 -14.74
CA ASP A 195 34.42 -38.23 -14.57
C ASP A 195 35.90 -37.80 -14.44
N ASP A 196 36.76 -38.73 -14.02
CA ASP A 196 38.16 -38.44 -13.70
C ASP A 196 38.97 -37.96 -14.90
N GLU A 197 38.65 -38.49 -16.09
CA GLU A 197 39.31 -38.11 -17.34
C GLU A 197 38.94 -36.67 -17.74
N LYS A 198 37.65 -36.33 -17.74
CA LYS A 198 37.19 -34.96 -18.04
C LYS A 198 37.65 -33.98 -16.98
N TYR A 199 37.68 -34.38 -15.71
CA TYR A 199 38.19 -33.55 -14.63
C TYR A 199 39.68 -33.27 -14.80
N GLY A 200 40.50 -34.29 -15.08
CA GLY A 200 41.92 -34.12 -15.36
C GLY A 200 42.18 -33.18 -16.55
N ARG A 201 41.36 -33.30 -17.61
CA ARG A 201 41.40 -32.36 -18.75
C ARG A 201 41.04 -30.93 -18.34
N MET A 202 39.99 -30.75 -17.54
CA MET A 202 39.56 -29.43 -17.06
C MET A 202 40.61 -28.79 -16.14
N GLU A 203 41.26 -29.58 -15.28
CA GLU A 203 42.35 -29.12 -14.43
C GLU A 203 43.54 -28.63 -15.26
N ALA A 204 43.92 -29.37 -16.32
CA ALA A 204 44.97 -28.95 -17.23
C ALA A 204 44.62 -27.63 -17.95
N LEU A 205 43.40 -27.49 -18.47
CA LEU A 205 42.91 -26.25 -19.09
C LEU A 205 42.89 -25.07 -18.11
N ALA A 206 42.44 -25.31 -16.88
CA ALA A 206 42.39 -24.28 -15.84
C ALA A 206 43.79 -23.81 -15.46
N LYS A 207 44.75 -24.74 -15.37
CA LYS A 207 46.16 -24.42 -15.13
C LYS A 207 46.75 -23.58 -16.27
N GLU A 208 46.53 -23.98 -17.52
CA GLU A 208 47.00 -23.19 -18.67
C GLU A 208 46.39 -21.78 -18.69
N PHE A 209 45.08 -21.66 -18.46
CA PHE A 209 44.39 -20.38 -18.40
C PHE A 209 44.97 -19.48 -17.31
N LYS A 210 45.22 -20.03 -16.12
CA LYS A 210 45.84 -19.33 -14.97
C LYS A 210 47.20 -18.75 -15.32
N GLU A 211 48.03 -19.53 -16.01
CA GLU A 211 49.42 -19.18 -16.28
C GLU A 211 49.57 -18.21 -17.47
N LYS A 212 48.80 -18.42 -18.55
CA LYS A 212 48.96 -17.66 -19.80
C LYS A 212 48.01 -16.45 -19.89
N THR A 213 46.71 -16.69 -19.80
CA THR A 213 45.69 -15.71 -20.23
C THR A 213 45.15 -14.87 -19.07
N ALA A 214 44.89 -15.49 -17.93
CA ALA A 214 44.25 -14.85 -16.78
C ALA A 214 44.99 -13.62 -16.23
N PRO A 215 46.34 -13.57 -16.16
CA PRO A 215 47.05 -12.40 -15.61
C PRO A 215 46.76 -11.11 -16.38
N ARG A 216 46.63 -11.20 -17.71
CA ARG A 216 46.28 -10.07 -18.58
C ARG A 216 44.84 -9.62 -18.36
N LEU A 217 43.89 -10.56 -18.31
CA LEU A 217 42.46 -10.25 -18.10
C LEU A 217 42.21 -9.66 -16.70
N GLN A 218 42.85 -10.22 -15.67
CA GLN A 218 42.77 -9.75 -14.30
C GLN A 218 43.24 -8.28 -14.18
N LYS A 219 44.31 -7.89 -14.88
CA LYS A 219 44.78 -6.49 -14.93
C LYS A 219 43.70 -5.55 -15.48
N TYR A 220 43.00 -5.92 -16.55
CA TYR A 220 41.91 -5.11 -17.09
C TYR A 220 40.72 -5.00 -16.13
N LEU A 221 40.35 -6.09 -15.44
CA LEU A 221 39.26 -6.07 -14.45
C LEU A 221 39.61 -5.19 -13.24
N ILE A 222 40.85 -5.28 -12.73
CA ILE A 222 41.34 -4.40 -11.67
C ILE A 222 41.29 -2.95 -12.13
N PHE A 223 41.77 -2.64 -13.33
CA PHE A 223 41.70 -1.29 -13.88
C PHE A 223 40.25 -0.80 -13.96
N LYS A 224 39.32 -1.61 -14.48
CA LYS A 224 37.88 -1.28 -14.53
C LYS A 224 37.32 -0.97 -13.15
N SER A 225 37.72 -1.72 -12.13
CA SER A 225 37.25 -1.54 -10.74
C SER A 225 37.61 -0.17 -10.15
N TRP A 226 38.71 0.45 -10.61
CA TRP A 226 39.12 1.79 -10.18
C TRP A 226 38.18 2.86 -10.75
N TRP A 227 37.86 2.77 -12.05
CA TRP A 227 37.07 3.77 -12.78
C TRP A 227 35.56 3.64 -12.61
N THR A 228 35.06 2.45 -12.27
CA THR A 228 33.62 2.17 -12.11
C THR A 228 33.21 2.15 -10.63
N THR A 229 31.90 2.29 -10.36
CA THR A 229 31.34 2.10 -9.00
C THR A 229 31.14 0.62 -8.69
N ASN A 230 30.90 -0.19 -9.71
CA ASN A 230 30.85 -1.64 -9.69
C ASN A 230 31.41 -2.13 -11.04
N TYR A 231 32.38 -3.04 -11.02
CA TYR A 231 33.03 -3.49 -12.25
C TYR A 231 32.19 -4.48 -13.07
N VAL A 232 31.10 -5.00 -12.50
CA VAL A 232 30.23 -6.02 -13.12
C VAL A 232 28.92 -5.43 -13.65
N SER A 233 28.27 -4.53 -12.90
CA SER A 233 26.85 -4.20 -13.11
C SER A 233 26.47 -3.71 -14.51
N ASP A 234 27.28 -2.86 -15.15
CA ASP A 234 27.04 -2.35 -16.50
C ASP A 234 27.12 -3.46 -17.55
N TRP A 235 28.12 -4.33 -17.44
CA TRP A 235 28.24 -5.50 -18.30
C TRP A 235 27.16 -6.55 -18.00
N TRP A 236 26.79 -6.75 -16.73
CA TRP A 236 25.72 -7.68 -16.37
C TRP A 236 24.38 -7.26 -16.99
N GLU A 237 23.98 -6.00 -16.79
CA GLU A 237 22.77 -5.42 -17.39
C GLU A 237 22.80 -5.57 -18.93
N GLN A 238 23.92 -5.22 -19.56
CA GLN A 238 24.03 -5.21 -21.01
C GLN A 238 24.10 -6.61 -21.63
N TYR A 239 24.96 -7.50 -21.14
CA TYR A 239 25.27 -8.77 -21.80
C TYR A 239 24.35 -9.91 -21.38
N ILE A 240 23.82 -9.89 -20.16
CA ILE A 240 22.91 -10.94 -19.68
C ILE A 240 21.49 -10.66 -20.16
N TYR A 241 21.03 -9.41 -20.01
CA TYR A 241 19.65 -9.08 -20.33
C TYR A 241 19.53 -8.38 -21.69
N LEU A 242 20.15 -7.21 -21.85
CA LEU A 242 19.83 -6.31 -22.98
C LEU A 242 20.34 -6.80 -24.34
N ARG A 243 21.36 -7.65 -24.38
CA ARG A 243 21.87 -8.27 -25.61
C ARG A 243 21.28 -9.64 -25.89
N GLY A 244 20.66 -10.29 -24.92
CA GLY A 244 19.89 -11.52 -25.15
C GLY A 244 18.82 -11.26 -26.21
N ARG A 245 18.76 -12.10 -27.25
CA ARG A 245 17.78 -11.97 -28.36
C ARG A 245 16.59 -12.91 -28.21
N SER A 246 16.68 -13.86 -27.27
CA SER A 246 15.60 -14.80 -26.93
C SER A 246 14.37 -14.08 -26.37
N PRO A 247 13.18 -14.70 -26.44
CA PRO A 247 11.95 -14.15 -25.89
C PRO A 247 12.04 -13.96 -24.38
N ILE A 248 11.68 -12.79 -23.86
CA ILE A 248 11.87 -12.47 -22.43
C ILE A 248 10.75 -12.97 -21.53
N MET A 249 9.55 -13.20 -22.06
CA MET A 249 8.36 -13.58 -21.29
C MET A 249 8.59 -14.76 -20.33
N VAL A 250 9.26 -15.83 -20.80
CA VAL A 250 9.53 -17.03 -20.00
C VAL A 250 11.00 -17.13 -19.59
N ASN A 251 11.91 -16.68 -20.47
CA ASN A 251 13.35 -16.89 -20.26
C ASN A 251 13.99 -15.87 -19.31
N SER A 252 13.29 -14.76 -19.01
CA SER A 252 13.84 -13.68 -18.19
C SER A 252 12.85 -13.11 -17.18
N ASN A 253 11.62 -12.75 -17.61
CA ASN A 253 10.62 -12.19 -16.71
C ASN A 253 10.29 -13.16 -15.58
N TYR A 254 10.02 -12.61 -14.40
CA TYR A 254 9.60 -13.36 -13.23
C TYR A 254 8.24 -12.85 -12.74
N TYR A 255 7.63 -13.57 -11.81
CA TYR A 255 6.32 -13.21 -11.27
C TYR A 255 6.29 -13.19 -9.75
N ALA A 256 5.28 -12.49 -9.21
CA ALA A 256 4.95 -12.47 -7.80
C ALA A 256 3.44 -12.76 -7.61
N MET A 257 3.09 -13.55 -6.60
CA MET A 257 1.72 -13.93 -6.27
C MET A 257 1.14 -13.06 -5.16
N ASP A 258 -0.19 -12.99 -5.11
CA ASP A 258 -0.94 -12.37 -4.01
C ASP A 258 -0.86 -13.22 -2.72
N PHE A 259 -1.44 -12.70 -1.64
CA PHE A 259 -1.61 -13.47 -0.41
C PHE A 259 -2.39 -14.77 -0.67
N LEU A 260 -1.87 -15.87 -0.13
CA LEU A 260 -2.42 -17.20 -0.35
C LEU A 260 -3.84 -17.31 0.21
N TYR A 261 -4.00 -17.01 1.50
CA TYR A 261 -5.24 -17.26 2.25
C TYR A 261 -6.18 -16.07 2.38
N VAL A 262 -5.78 -14.90 1.89
CA VAL A 262 -6.51 -13.65 2.13
C VAL A 262 -6.87 -13.02 0.80
N THR A 263 -8.13 -12.67 0.63
CA THR A 263 -8.63 -11.87 -0.50
C THR A 263 -9.49 -10.75 0.07
N PRO A 264 -8.94 -9.54 0.24
CA PRO A 264 -9.63 -8.45 0.95
C PRO A 264 -10.94 -7.98 0.31
N SER A 265 -11.03 -8.05 -1.01
CA SER A 265 -12.26 -7.78 -1.76
C SER A 265 -12.31 -8.72 -2.95
N HIS A 266 -13.48 -9.30 -3.19
CA HIS A 266 -13.74 -10.11 -4.37
C HIS A 266 -14.19 -9.28 -5.59
N VAL A 267 -14.40 -7.97 -5.40
CA VAL A 267 -14.75 -7.04 -6.47
C VAL A 267 -13.48 -6.58 -7.16
N GLN A 268 -13.30 -6.97 -8.42
CA GLN A 268 -12.09 -6.71 -9.21
C GLN A 268 -11.75 -5.21 -9.29
N ALA A 269 -12.71 -4.34 -9.65
CA ALA A 269 -12.48 -2.90 -9.75
C ALA A 269 -12.09 -2.26 -8.41
N ALA A 270 -12.78 -2.63 -7.32
CA ALA A 270 -12.48 -2.14 -5.98
C ALA A 270 -11.08 -2.59 -5.53
N ARG A 271 -10.71 -3.84 -5.81
CA ARG A 271 -9.36 -4.34 -5.52
C ARG A 271 -8.31 -3.57 -6.31
N ALA A 272 -8.49 -3.42 -7.62
CA ALA A 272 -7.58 -2.65 -8.47
C ALA A 272 -7.42 -1.21 -7.97
N GLY A 273 -8.52 -0.52 -7.64
CA GLY A 273 -8.53 0.85 -7.14
C GLY A 273 -7.71 1.03 -5.87
N ASN A 274 -7.90 0.16 -4.89
CA ASN A 274 -7.18 0.21 -3.62
C ASN A 274 -5.69 -0.11 -3.79
N VAL A 275 -5.36 -1.14 -4.57
CA VAL A 275 -3.98 -1.59 -4.76
C VAL A 275 -3.17 -0.57 -5.55
N VAL A 276 -3.73 -0.05 -6.64
CA VAL A 276 -3.10 1.03 -7.42
C VAL A 276 -2.87 2.25 -6.54
N HIS A 277 -3.85 2.66 -5.73
CA HIS A 277 -3.66 3.77 -4.80
C HIS A 277 -2.53 3.50 -3.79
N ALA A 278 -2.46 2.30 -3.21
CA ALA A 278 -1.41 1.91 -2.27
C ALA A 278 -0.01 1.93 -2.92
N ILE A 279 0.10 1.42 -4.15
CA ILE A 279 1.34 1.47 -4.94
C ILE A 279 1.75 2.93 -5.21
N LEU A 280 0.80 3.84 -5.44
CA LEU A 280 1.11 5.26 -5.67
C LEU A 280 1.55 5.98 -4.39
N LEU A 281 1.02 5.58 -3.22
CA LEU A 281 1.53 6.04 -1.94
C LEU A 281 2.95 5.53 -1.69
N TYR A 282 3.24 4.27 -2.05
CA TYR A 282 4.60 3.71 -2.01
C TYR A 282 5.53 4.50 -2.93
N ARG A 283 5.14 4.70 -4.19
CA ARG A 283 5.88 5.51 -5.18
C ARG A 283 6.19 6.90 -4.65
N ARG A 284 5.22 7.58 -4.04
CA ARG A 284 5.43 8.91 -3.44
C ARG A 284 6.50 8.91 -2.35
N LYS A 285 6.53 7.88 -1.50
CA LYS A 285 7.58 7.74 -0.46
C LYS A 285 8.94 7.41 -1.08
N LEU A 286 8.96 6.57 -2.12
CA LEU A 286 10.15 6.22 -2.87
C LEU A 286 10.77 7.44 -3.55
N ASP A 287 9.97 8.23 -4.26
CA ASP A 287 10.40 9.45 -4.96
C ASP A 287 10.99 10.50 -3.99
N ARG A 288 10.52 10.50 -2.73
CA ARG A 288 11.02 11.36 -1.65
C ARG A 288 12.19 10.75 -0.86
N GLY A 289 12.54 9.49 -1.11
CA GLY A 289 13.53 8.74 -0.33
C GLY A 289 13.14 8.48 1.13
N GLU A 290 11.85 8.59 1.48
CA GLU A 290 11.32 8.44 2.84
C GLU A 290 11.22 6.97 3.29
N ILE A 291 11.35 6.02 2.36
CA ILE A 291 11.40 4.59 2.67
C ILE A 291 12.69 4.30 3.46
N PRO A 292 12.63 3.61 4.60
CA PRO A 292 13.84 3.25 5.33
C PRO A 292 14.73 2.32 4.48
N PRO A 293 16.07 2.43 4.57
CA PRO A 293 16.95 1.51 3.88
C PRO A 293 16.74 0.09 4.40
N MET A 294 16.80 -0.89 3.49
CA MET A 294 16.73 -2.29 3.88
C MET A 294 18.01 -2.70 4.61
N MET A 295 17.86 -3.38 5.75
CA MET A 295 18.96 -3.73 6.65
C MET A 295 19.07 -5.25 6.79
N ALA A 296 20.19 -5.85 6.41
CA ALA A 296 20.48 -7.24 6.73
C ALA A 296 20.71 -7.38 8.24
N LEU A 297 19.98 -8.32 8.86
CA LEU A 297 19.93 -8.54 10.32
C LEU A 297 19.61 -7.26 11.13
N GLY A 298 18.96 -6.26 10.52
CA GLY A 298 18.70 -4.96 11.15
C GLY A 298 19.93 -4.08 11.39
N ILE A 299 21.12 -4.47 10.90
CA ILE A 299 22.40 -3.81 11.21
C ILE A 299 23.12 -3.32 9.95
N VAL A 300 23.16 -4.12 8.88
CA VAL A 300 23.95 -3.80 7.69
C VAL A 300 23.06 -3.24 6.58
N PRO A 301 23.23 -1.97 6.17
CA PRO A 301 22.45 -1.39 5.08
C PRO A 301 22.78 -2.05 3.75
N MET A 302 21.75 -2.28 2.94
CA MET A 302 21.85 -2.84 1.60
C MET A 302 21.65 -1.78 0.51
N CYS A 303 22.10 -2.09 -0.71
CA CYS A 303 21.98 -1.17 -1.84
C CYS A 303 20.51 -1.03 -2.28
N SER A 304 20.05 0.21 -2.41
CA SER A 304 18.68 0.56 -2.87
C SER A 304 18.63 1.13 -4.29
N TYR A 305 19.68 0.95 -5.10
CA TYR A 305 19.76 1.55 -6.45
C TYR A 305 18.67 1.03 -7.38
N GLN A 306 18.34 -0.26 -7.27
CA GLN A 306 17.31 -0.90 -8.08
C GLN A 306 15.91 -0.30 -7.84
N SER A 307 15.64 0.18 -6.61
CA SER A 307 14.36 0.81 -6.27
C SER A 307 14.08 2.07 -7.11
N GLU A 308 15.11 2.82 -7.53
CA GLU A 308 14.94 4.03 -8.37
C GLU A 308 14.24 3.73 -9.70
N ARG A 309 14.40 2.53 -10.24
CA ARG A 309 13.92 2.14 -11.57
C ARG A 309 12.61 1.35 -11.55
N MET A 310 11.98 1.19 -10.39
CA MET A 310 10.74 0.41 -10.25
C MET A 310 9.58 0.97 -11.07
N PHE A 311 9.41 2.29 -11.05
CA PHE A 311 8.35 2.99 -11.78
C PHE A 311 8.91 3.72 -13.00
N ASN A 312 8.03 4.02 -13.94
CA ASN A 312 8.32 4.82 -15.13
C ASN A 312 9.44 4.22 -15.99
N THR A 313 9.60 2.90 -15.95
CA THR A 313 10.66 2.19 -16.65
C THR A 313 10.07 1.20 -17.64
N THR A 314 10.66 1.14 -18.84
CA THR A 314 10.28 0.20 -19.89
C THR A 314 11.50 -0.16 -20.71
N ARG A 315 11.61 -1.44 -21.07
CA ARG A 315 12.63 -1.96 -21.97
C ARG A 315 12.22 -1.72 -23.41
N ILE A 316 13.07 -1.10 -24.19
CA ILE A 316 12.85 -0.79 -25.60
C ILE A 316 13.63 -1.81 -26.43
N PRO A 317 12.97 -2.55 -27.34
CA PRO A 317 13.66 -3.53 -28.19
C PRO A 317 14.58 -2.82 -29.19
N GLY A 318 15.77 -3.37 -29.39
CA GLY A 318 16.68 -2.99 -30.46
C GLY A 318 17.06 -4.20 -31.31
N LYS A 319 17.64 -3.99 -32.50
CA LYS A 319 18.10 -5.12 -33.34
C LYS A 319 19.23 -5.90 -32.64
N GLU A 320 20.28 -5.21 -32.25
CA GLU A 320 21.45 -5.83 -31.60
C GLU A 320 21.41 -5.76 -30.07
N THR A 321 20.85 -4.69 -29.52
CA THR A 321 20.85 -4.43 -28.07
C THR A 321 19.61 -3.63 -27.71
N ASP A 322 18.88 -4.10 -26.70
CA ASP A 322 17.74 -3.40 -26.12
C ASP A 322 18.23 -2.27 -25.20
N THR A 323 17.35 -1.35 -24.84
CA THR A 323 17.69 -0.25 -23.92
C THR A 323 16.63 -0.07 -22.85
N LEU A 324 17.04 0.28 -21.63
CA LEU A 324 16.11 0.65 -20.57
C LEU A 324 15.80 2.15 -20.65
N LEU A 325 14.55 2.47 -20.96
CA LEU A 325 14.00 3.81 -20.86
C LEU A 325 13.46 4.01 -19.44
N HIS A 326 14.06 4.92 -18.68
CA HIS A 326 13.57 5.34 -17.36
C HIS A 326 13.25 6.84 -17.38
N LEU A 327 12.05 7.21 -16.93
CA LEU A 327 11.55 8.58 -16.93
C LEU A 327 11.41 9.11 -15.50
N LEU A 328 11.70 10.40 -15.32
CA LEU A 328 11.65 11.04 -14.01
C LEU A 328 10.22 11.24 -13.48
N ASP A 329 9.25 11.45 -14.37
CA ASP A 329 7.86 11.67 -13.96
C ASP A 329 6.89 11.07 -14.99
N SER A 330 5.99 10.21 -14.50
CA SER A 330 4.81 9.72 -15.22
C SER A 330 3.55 9.96 -14.39
N LYS A 331 2.49 10.40 -15.06
CA LYS A 331 1.23 10.83 -14.42
C LYS A 331 0.03 9.94 -14.77
N HIS A 332 0.26 8.87 -15.52
CA HIS A 332 -0.79 7.97 -15.97
C HIS A 332 -0.38 6.50 -15.85
N LEU A 333 -1.39 5.65 -15.89
CA LEU A 333 -1.33 4.19 -15.91
C LEU A 333 -1.79 3.72 -17.29
N ALA A 334 -1.15 2.68 -17.83
CA ALA A 334 -1.65 1.95 -18.99
C ALA A 334 -2.40 0.72 -18.50
N VAL A 335 -3.66 0.56 -18.92
CA VAL A 335 -4.54 -0.52 -18.49
C VAL A 335 -4.93 -1.37 -19.69
N TYR A 336 -4.90 -2.69 -19.52
CA TYR A 336 -5.37 -3.66 -20.49
C TYR A 336 -6.61 -4.40 -19.97
N HIS A 337 -7.63 -4.52 -20.80
CA HIS A 337 -8.81 -5.35 -20.54
C HIS A 337 -9.47 -5.80 -21.86
N LYS A 338 -9.73 -7.11 -22.03
CA LYS A 338 -10.42 -7.68 -23.21
C LYS A 338 -9.85 -7.19 -24.55
N GLY A 339 -8.53 -7.29 -24.71
CA GLY A 339 -7.87 -6.89 -25.96
C GLY A 339 -7.75 -5.39 -26.20
N ARG A 340 -8.07 -4.54 -25.22
CA ARG A 340 -8.10 -3.08 -25.36
C ARG A 340 -7.14 -2.39 -24.41
N PHE A 341 -6.59 -1.26 -24.85
CA PHE A 341 -5.67 -0.44 -24.06
C PHE A 341 -6.27 0.91 -23.68
N TYR A 342 -6.10 1.29 -22.41
CA TYR A 342 -6.64 2.52 -21.84
C TYR A 342 -5.55 3.34 -21.16
N LYS A 343 -5.67 4.66 -21.28
CA LYS A 343 -4.93 5.63 -20.46
C LYS A 343 -5.77 6.02 -19.25
N VAL A 344 -5.25 5.76 -18.06
CA VAL A 344 -5.89 6.21 -16.82
C VAL A 344 -5.00 7.24 -16.15
N TRP A 345 -5.49 8.48 -16.03
CA TRP A 345 -4.78 9.52 -15.28
C TRP A 345 -4.78 9.20 -13.79
N LEU A 346 -3.63 9.39 -13.14
CA LEU A 346 -3.45 9.08 -11.71
C LEU A 346 -3.66 10.30 -10.80
N TYR A 347 -3.69 11.49 -11.39
CA TYR A 347 -3.75 12.77 -10.68
C TYR A 347 -4.83 13.67 -11.27
N TYR A 348 -5.49 14.45 -10.42
CA TYR A 348 -6.40 15.53 -10.80
C TYR A 348 -6.12 16.77 -9.95
N GLY A 349 -5.90 17.94 -10.58
CA GLY A 349 -5.55 19.17 -9.88
C GLY A 349 -4.28 19.07 -9.02
N GLY A 350 -3.32 18.22 -9.39
CA GLY A 350 -2.11 17.96 -8.62
C GLY A 350 -2.30 17.04 -7.40
N GLN A 351 -3.52 16.56 -7.14
CA GLN A 351 -3.81 15.58 -6.10
C GLN A 351 -3.90 14.18 -6.68
N LEU A 352 -3.44 13.19 -5.92
CA LEU A 352 -3.58 11.78 -6.26
C LEU A 352 -5.07 11.37 -6.21
N LEU A 353 -5.53 10.61 -7.21
CA LEU A 353 -6.90 10.08 -7.20
C LEU A 353 -7.14 9.16 -6.00
N LYS A 354 -8.32 9.24 -5.41
CA LYS A 354 -8.72 8.38 -4.28
C LYS A 354 -9.06 6.96 -4.77
N PRO A 355 -9.01 5.93 -3.90
CA PRO A 355 -9.37 4.57 -4.28
C PRO A 355 -10.72 4.46 -4.98
N ARG A 356 -11.74 5.18 -4.50
CA ARG A 356 -13.09 5.23 -5.12
C ARG A 356 -13.08 5.79 -6.53
N ASP A 357 -12.28 6.83 -6.79
CA ASP A 357 -12.21 7.45 -8.12
C ASP A 357 -11.52 6.51 -9.12
N LEU A 358 -10.51 5.78 -8.65
CA LEU A 358 -9.83 4.74 -9.44
C LEU A 358 -10.75 3.53 -9.67
N GLU A 359 -11.47 3.08 -8.64
CA GLU A 359 -12.48 2.01 -8.75
C GLU A 359 -13.53 2.35 -9.80
N LEU A 360 -14.08 3.57 -9.79
CA LEU A 360 -15.05 4.00 -10.81
C LEU A 360 -14.46 3.97 -12.22
N GLN A 361 -13.21 4.40 -12.41
CA GLN A 361 -12.56 4.33 -13.72
C GLN A 361 -12.29 2.89 -14.16
N PHE A 362 -11.85 2.02 -13.27
CA PHE A 362 -11.66 0.61 -13.60
C PHE A 362 -12.98 -0.10 -13.87
N GLN A 363 -14.05 0.24 -13.14
CA GLN A 363 -15.38 -0.30 -13.39
C GLN A 363 -15.90 0.11 -14.78
N ARG A 364 -15.69 1.37 -15.20
CA ARG A 364 -16.00 1.79 -16.58
C ARG A 364 -15.24 0.99 -17.63
N ILE A 365 -13.97 0.69 -17.39
CA ILE A 365 -13.15 -0.13 -18.30
C ILE A 365 -13.69 -1.57 -18.37
N LEU A 366 -14.09 -2.15 -17.24
CA LEU A 366 -14.70 -3.49 -17.19
C LEU A 366 -16.05 -3.54 -17.91
N ASP A 367 -16.84 -2.48 -17.77
CA ASP A 367 -18.19 -2.35 -18.33
C ASP A 367 -18.20 -1.86 -19.79
N ASP A 368 -17.07 -1.43 -20.35
CA ASP A 368 -16.97 -0.96 -21.73
C ASP A 368 -17.32 -2.11 -22.70
N PRO A 369 -18.41 -2.00 -23.49
CA PRO A 369 -18.86 -3.06 -24.40
C PRO A 369 -18.16 -3.00 -25.77
N SER A 370 -17.34 -1.99 -26.06
CA SER A 370 -16.74 -1.79 -27.38
C SER A 370 -15.79 -2.94 -27.77
N PRO A 371 -15.81 -3.42 -29.03
CA PRO A 371 -14.83 -4.42 -29.46
C PRO A 371 -13.41 -3.83 -29.55
N PRO A 372 -12.36 -4.66 -29.42
CA PRO A 372 -11.00 -4.24 -29.76
C PRO A 372 -10.90 -3.90 -31.24
N GLN A 373 -10.05 -2.95 -31.58
CA GLN A 373 -9.77 -2.63 -32.98
C GLN A 373 -9.05 -3.81 -33.65
N PRO A 374 -9.14 -3.94 -34.99
CA PRO A 374 -8.46 -5.01 -35.71
C PRO A 374 -6.97 -5.09 -35.34
N GLY A 375 -6.52 -6.24 -34.85
CA GLY A 375 -5.13 -6.45 -34.42
C GLY A 375 -4.75 -5.88 -33.04
N GLU A 376 -5.59 -5.07 -32.40
CA GLU A 376 -5.37 -4.52 -31.04
C GLU A 376 -5.32 -5.65 -30.00
N GLU A 377 -6.22 -6.63 -30.12
CA GLU A 377 -6.41 -7.70 -29.14
C GLU A 377 -5.11 -8.45 -28.81
N ARG A 378 -4.32 -8.77 -29.84
CA ARG A 378 -3.09 -9.56 -29.71
C ARG A 378 -1.83 -8.72 -29.78
N LEU A 379 -1.95 -7.39 -29.70
CA LEU A 379 -0.83 -6.47 -29.92
C LEU A 379 0.34 -6.72 -28.96
N ALA A 380 0.07 -6.99 -27.69
CA ALA A 380 1.14 -7.19 -26.71
C ALA A 380 1.94 -8.49 -26.93
N ALA A 381 1.46 -9.42 -27.77
CA ALA A 381 2.21 -10.60 -28.17
C ALA A 381 3.56 -10.26 -28.83
N LEU A 382 3.65 -9.07 -29.45
CA LEU A 382 4.91 -8.58 -29.99
C LEU A 382 5.98 -8.42 -28.90
N THR A 383 5.60 -8.13 -27.66
CA THR A 383 6.54 -8.02 -26.54
C THR A 383 6.93 -9.39 -25.94
N ALA A 384 6.13 -10.42 -26.22
CA ALA A 384 6.34 -11.78 -25.71
C ALA A 384 7.35 -12.59 -26.51
N GLY A 385 7.43 -12.35 -27.83
CA GLY A 385 8.27 -13.09 -28.77
C GLY A 385 9.74 -12.65 -28.82
N ASP A 386 10.43 -13.07 -29.89
CA ASP A 386 11.84 -12.74 -30.13
C ASP A 386 12.08 -11.22 -30.24
N ARG A 387 13.25 -10.78 -29.77
CA ARG A 387 13.56 -9.35 -29.64
C ARG A 387 13.76 -8.64 -30.98
N VAL A 388 14.32 -9.34 -31.98
CA VAL A 388 14.61 -8.76 -33.30
C VAL A 388 13.33 -8.50 -34.09
N PRO A 389 12.41 -9.48 -34.28
CA PRO A 389 11.12 -9.21 -34.91
C PRO A 389 10.33 -8.10 -34.22
N TRP A 390 10.37 -8.04 -32.88
CA TRP A 390 9.73 -6.96 -32.13
C TRP A 390 10.37 -5.60 -32.45
N ALA A 391 11.70 -5.50 -32.43
CA ALA A 391 12.41 -4.26 -32.77
C ALA A 391 12.06 -3.76 -34.18
N GLU A 392 11.95 -4.68 -35.15
CA GLU A 392 11.60 -4.36 -36.54
C GLU A 392 10.15 -3.94 -36.69
N ALA A 393 9.23 -4.66 -36.06
CA ALA A 393 7.82 -4.29 -36.02
C ALA A 393 7.62 -2.91 -35.37
N ARG A 394 8.31 -2.65 -34.24
CA ARG A 394 8.31 -1.34 -33.57
C ARG A 394 8.79 -0.22 -34.50
N ALA A 395 9.92 -0.42 -35.19
CA ALA A 395 10.46 0.57 -36.12
C ALA A 395 9.55 0.82 -37.33
N LYS A 396 8.96 -0.24 -37.89
CA LYS A 396 8.13 -0.17 -39.10
C LYS A 396 6.74 0.41 -38.83
N PHE A 397 6.09 -0.02 -37.75
CA PHE A 397 4.68 0.26 -37.50
C PHE A 397 4.41 1.28 -36.38
N PHE A 398 5.39 1.59 -35.52
CA PHE A 398 5.21 2.45 -34.34
C PHE A 398 6.14 3.67 -34.31
N SER A 399 6.81 3.98 -35.42
CA SER A 399 7.74 5.12 -35.49
C SER A 399 7.05 6.47 -35.74
N GLN A 400 5.83 6.47 -36.27
CA GLN A 400 5.08 7.67 -36.66
C GLN A 400 3.57 7.51 -36.41
N GLY A 401 2.83 8.63 -36.51
CA GLY A 401 1.36 8.63 -36.43
C GLY A 401 0.78 8.26 -35.06
N LYS A 402 -0.46 7.78 -35.07
CA LYS A 402 -1.25 7.42 -33.88
C LYS A 402 -0.65 6.22 -33.11
N ASN A 403 -0.05 5.27 -33.83
CA ASN A 403 0.63 4.11 -33.26
C ASN A 403 1.77 4.54 -32.34
N LYS A 404 2.58 5.51 -32.78
CA LYS A 404 3.66 6.07 -31.97
C LYS A 404 3.14 6.69 -30.68
N VAL A 405 2.08 7.52 -30.76
CA VAL A 405 1.50 8.21 -29.60
C VAL A 405 0.96 7.20 -28.57
N SER A 406 0.32 6.15 -29.05
CA SER A 406 -0.28 5.12 -28.19
C SER A 406 0.78 4.21 -27.56
N LEU A 407 1.80 3.81 -28.33
CA LEU A 407 2.95 3.08 -27.79
C LEU A 407 3.69 3.93 -26.76
N ASP A 408 3.89 5.22 -27.03
CA ASP A 408 4.48 6.17 -26.09
C ASP A 408 3.64 6.27 -24.80
N ALA A 409 2.32 6.22 -24.90
CA ALA A 409 1.47 6.17 -23.71
C ALA A 409 1.68 4.89 -22.87
N ILE A 410 1.94 3.74 -23.48
CA ILE A 410 2.26 2.49 -22.75
C ILE A 410 3.67 2.55 -22.15
N GLU A 411 4.68 2.88 -22.98
CA GLU A 411 6.10 2.95 -22.59
C GLU A 411 6.33 4.01 -21.51
N ARG A 412 5.62 5.14 -21.56
CA ARG A 412 5.76 6.23 -20.56
C ARG A 412 4.86 6.07 -19.33
N ALA A 413 3.97 5.09 -19.26
CA ALA A 413 3.12 4.87 -18.09
C ALA A 413 3.94 4.59 -16.80
N ALA A 414 3.38 4.86 -15.63
CA ALA A 414 4.04 4.62 -14.35
C ALA A 414 4.35 3.13 -14.13
N PHE A 415 3.39 2.28 -14.47
CA PHE A 415 3.47 0.83 -14.56
C PHE A 415 2.32 0.34 -15.46
N PHE A 416 2.19 -0.96 -15.69
CA PHE A 416 1.12 -1.53 -16.50
C PHE A 416 0.12 -2.27 -15.62
N LEU A 417 -1.18 -2.19 -15.92
CA LEU A 417 -2.25 -2.88 -15.19
C LEU A 417 -3.00 -3.79 -16.17
N THR A 418 -3.24 -5.03 -15.77
CA THR A 418 -4.16 -5.94 -16.47
C THR A 418 -5.35 -6.26 -15.59
N LEU A 419 -6.54 -6.02 -16.11
CA LEU A 419 -7.80 -6.50 -15.55
C LEU A 419 -8.16 -7.80 -16.27
N ASP A 420 -7.81 -8.93 -15.66
CA ASP A 420 -7.97 -10.26 -16.26
C ASP A 420 -9.42 -10.77 -16.10
N GLU A 421 -9.89 -11.56 -17.07
CA GLU A 421 -11.24 -12.12 -17.07
C GLU A 421 -11.32 -13.44 -16.31
N GLU A 422 -10.18 -14.09 -16.11
CA GLU A 422 -10.08 -15.36 -15.42
C GLU A 422 -10.00 -15.18 -13.90
N ALA A 423 -10.37 -16.22 -13.18
CA ALA A 423 -10.23 -16.29 -11.74
C ALA A 423 -9.15 -17.31 -11.40
N HIS A 424 -8.11 -16.85 -10.72
CA HIS A 424 -6.97 -17.67 -10.28
C HIS A 424 -6.74 -17.47 -8.78
N GLY A 425 -5.96 -18.36 -8.15
CA GLY A 425 -5.61 -18.29 -6.73
C GLY A 425 -5.71 -19.64 -6.02
N TYR A 426 -5.32 -19.66 -4.74
CA TYR A 426 -5.36 -20.88 -3.94
C TYR A 426 -6.78 -21.40 -3.73
N ARG A 427 -6.97 -22.67 -4.03
CA ARG A 427 -8.22 -23.42 -3.96
C ARG A 427 -7.93 -24.79 -3.38
N ALA A 428 -8.40 -25.04 -2.16
CA ALA A 428 -8.14 -26.30 -1.47
C ALA A 428 -8.75 -27.52 -2.19
N ASP A 429 -9.74 -27.29 -3.05
CA ASP A 429 -10.44 -28.27 -3.87
C ASP A 429 -9.69 -28.68 -5.15
N GLN A 430 -8.62 -27.98 -5.52
CA GLN A 430 -7.91 -28.19 -6.79
C GLN A 430 -6.38 -28.17 -6.59
N GLU A 431 -5.73 -29.31 -6.80
CA GLU A 431 -4.29 -29.47 -6.57
C GLU A 431 -3.44 -28.58 -7.49
N ASP A 432 -3.81 -28.47 -8.77
CA ASP A 432 -3.09 -27.67 -9.79
C ASP A 432 -3.40 -26.16 -9.75
N CYS A 433 -4.15 -25.67 -8.76
CA CYS A 433 -4.57 -24.26 -8.71
C CYS A 433 -3.38 -23.29 -8.60
N MET A 434 -2.30 -23.71 -7.94
CA MET A 434 -1.10 -22.89 -7.77
C MET A 434 -0.26 -22.86 -9.05
N ASP A 435 -0.17 -23.99 -9.75
CA ASP A 435 0.57 -24.10 -11.00
C ASP A 435 -0.10 -23.31 -12.13
N THR A 436 -1.43 -23.39 -12.21
CA THR A 436 -2.23 -22.61 -13.17
C THR A 436 -2.11 -21.11 -12.90
N TYR A 437 -2.17 -20.72 -11.63
CA TYR A 437 -1.97 -19.34 -11.20
C TYR A 437 -0.56 -18.81 -11.49
N ALA A 438 0.48 -19.63 -11.24
CA ALA A 438 1.87 -19.32 -11.59
C ALA A 438 2.05 -19.11 -13.08
N LYS A 439 1.54 -20.04 -13.92
CA LYS A 439 1.58 -19.97 -15.38
C LYS A 439 0.91 -18.69 -15.89
N SER A 440 -0.28 -18.38 -15.37
CA SER A 440 -1.03 -17.16 -15.71
C SER A 440 -0.25 -15.88 -15.38
N LEU A 441 0.50 -15.84 -14.29
CA LEU A 441 1.32 -14.68 -13.93
C LEU A 441 2.63 -14.60 -14.72
N LEU A 442 3.23 -15.73 -15.08
CA LEU A 442 4.46 -15.77 -15.85
C LEU A 442 4.25 -15.36 -17.31
N HIS A 443 3.29 -15.97 -17.99
CA HIS A 443 3.08 -15.76 -19.44
C HIS A 443 1.66 -15.34 -19.82
N GLY A 444 0.67 -15.45 -18.93
CA GLY A 444 -0.73 -15.14 -19.24
C GLY A 444 -1.21 -15.85 -20.50
N LYS A 445 -1.93 -15.12 -21.35
CA LYS A 445 -2.35 -15.52 -22.71
C LYS A 445 -1.33 -15.11 -23.78
N CYS A 446 -0.14 -14.69 -23.37
CA CYS A 446 0.94 -14.15 -24.18
C CYS A 446 0.67 -12.78 -24.84
N TYR A 447 -0.57 -12.27 -24.83
CA TYR A 447 -0.91 -10.96 -25.40
C TYR A 447 -1.60 -10.00 -24.42
N ASP A 448 -1.87 -10.46 -23.20
CA ASP A 448 -2.58 -9.74 -22.16
C ASP A 448 -1.64 -9.13 -21.11
N ARG A 449 -0.34 -9.08 -21.39
CA ARG A 449 0.69 -8.47 -20.54
C ARG A 449 1.63 -7.65 -21.40
N TRP A 450 2.20 -6.59 -20.82
CA TRP A 450 3.27 -5.85 -21.48
C TRP A 450 4.62 -6.25 -20.89
N PHE A 451 5.26 -7.26 -21.49
CA PHE A 451 6.46 -7.90 -20.92
C PHE A 451 7.68 -6.99 -20.84
N ASP A 452 7.69 -5.91 -21.61
CA ASP A 452 8.75 -4.89 -21.58
C ASP A 452 8.61 -3.88 -20.43
N LYS A 453 7.45 -3.82 -19.76
CA LYS A 453 7.25 -2.89 -18.64
C LYS A 453 8.03 -3.37 -17.42
N SER A 454 8.55 -2.44 -16.61
CA SER A 454 9.24 -2.80 -15.35
C SER A 454 8.44 -3.80 -14.52
N PHE A 455 7.14 -3.55 -14.36
CA PHE A 455 6.20 -4.55 -13.90
C PHE A 455 4.78 -4.30 -14.45
N THR A 456 4.05 -5.40 -14.60
CA THR A 456 2.61 -5.46 -14.86
C THR A 456 1.90 -5.97 -13.63
N LEU A 457 1.02 -5.15 -13.04
CA LEU A 457 0.08 -5.58 -12.00
C LEU A 457 -1.09 -6.32 -12.66
N VAL A 458 -1.39 -7.53 -12.23
CA VAL A 458 -2.49 -8.35 -12.73
C VAL A 458 -3.56 -8.43 -11.64
N VAL A 459 -4.81 -8.12 -12.00
CA VAL A 459 -5.97 -8.21 -11.10
C VAL A 459 -6.98 -9.16 -11.74
N TYR A 460 -7.22 -10.30 -11.10
CA TYR A 460 -8.14 -11.33 -11.56
C TYR A 460 -9.59 -11.01 -11.20
N LYS A 461 -10.53 -11.66 -11.88
CA LYS A 461 -11.98 -11.45 -11.72
C LYS A 461 -12.48 -11.65 -10.29
N ASN A 462 -11.86 -12.57 -9.54
CA ASN A 462 -12.19 -12.88 -8.14
C ASN A 462 -11.49 -11.96 -7.11
N GLY A 463 -10.80 -10.91 -7.56
CA GLY A 463 -10.06 -9.97 -6.72
C GLY A 463 -8.69 -10.45 -6.25
N LYS A 464 -8.20 -11.60 -6.73
CA LYS A 464 -6.79 -11.99 -6.54
C LYS A 464 -5.87 -11.12 -7.39
N LEU A 465 -4.65 -10.91 -6.91
CA LEU A 465 -3.64 -10.10 -7.58
C LEU A 465 -2.50 -10.93 -8.14
N GLY A 466 -1.53 -10.27 -8.74
CA GLY A 466 -0.17 -10.75 -8.89
C GLY A 466 0.62 -9.76 -9.73
N ALA A 467 1.88 -10.03 -9.97
CA ALA A 467 2.72 -9.19 -10.80
C ALA A 467 3.56 -10.03 -11.75
N ASN A 468 3.80 -9.50 -12.94
CA ASN A 468 4.86 -9.92 -13.85
C ASN A 468 5.91 -8.80 -13.89
N ALA A 469 7.19 -9.12 -13.82
CA ALA A 469 8.26 -8.13 -13.80
C ALA A 469 9.35 -8.46 -14.80
N GLU A 470 9.80 -7.43 -15.53
CA GLU A 470 10.95 -7.51 -16.42
C GLU A 470 12.25 -7.50 -15.59
N HIS A 471 13.21 -8.38 -15.90
CA HIS A 471 14.31 -8.67 -14.98
C HIS A 471 15.50 -7.71 -15.09
N SER A 472 15.68 -7.01 -16.22
CA SER A 472 16.91 -6.24 -16.48
C SER A 472 17.13 -5.03 -15.57
N TRP A 473 16.07 -4.47 -14.97
CA TRP A 473 16.16 -3.28 -14.12
C TRP A 473 16.36 -3.59 -12.62
N ALA A 474 15.88 -4.75 -12.13
CA ALA A 474 15.98 -5.16 -10.72
C ALA A 474 15.72 -6.65 -10.47
N ASP A 475 16.17 -7.10 -9.30
CA ASP A 475 15.95 -8.44 -8.79
C ASP A 475 14.65 -8.54 -7.97
N ALA A 476 14.13 -9.76 -7.83
CA ALA A 476 12.87 -10.06 -7.16
C ALA A 476 12.66 -9.44 -5.76
N PRO A 477 13.67 -9.31 -4.87
CA PRO A 477 13.47 -8.69 -3.55
C PRO A 477 12.92 -7.26 -3.60
N ILE A 478 13.17 -6.52 -4.70
CA ILE A 478 12.67 -5.15 -4.87
C ILE A 478 11.15 -5.14 -5.07
N ILE A 479 10.63 -6.08 -5.87
CA ILE A 479 9.18 -6.29 -6.03
C ILE A 479 8.57 -6.86 -4.73
N GLY A 480 9.26 -7.77 -4.05
CA GLY A 480 8.83 -8.30 -2.76
C GLY A 480 8.58 -7.21 -1.72
N HIS A 481 9.49 -6.23 -1.60
CA HIS A 481 9.34 -5.11 -0.68
C HIS A 481 8.14 -4.21 -1.01
N LEU A 482 7.83 -4.00 -2.30
CA LEU A 482 6.61 -3.30 -2.72
C LEU A 482 5.36 -4.04 -2.20
N TRP A 483 5.35 -5.37 -2.35
CA TRP A 483 4.26 -6.25 -1.93
C TRP A 483 4.03 -6.27 -0.41
N GLU A 484 5.11 -6.28 0.37
CA GLU A 484 5.04 -6.22 1.84
C GLU A 484 4.45 -4.90 2.35
N CYS A 485 4.80 -3.77 1.71
CA CYS A 485 4.25 -2.47 2.09
C CYS A 485 2.72 -2.40 1.90
N GLN A 486 2.21 -3.07 0.87
CA GLN A 486 0.77 -3.22 0.67
C GLN A 486 0.13 -4.08 1.78
N ALA A 487 0.81 -5.15 2.22
CA ALA A 487 0.33 -6.05 3.27
C ALA A 487 0.05 -5.34 4.61
N ALA A 488 0.88 -4.38 4.99
CA ALA A 488 0.74 -3.67 6.26
C ALA A 488 -0.52 -2.80 6.33
N ILE A 489 -0.86 -2.12 5.23
CA ILE A 489 -2.07 -1.31 5.10
C ILE A 489 -3.30 -2.22 5.16
N GLU A 490 -3.25 -3.34 4.45
CA GLU A 490 -4.33 -4.32 4.41
C GLU A 490 -4.56 -5.01 5.76
N SER A 491 -3.49 -5.38 6.47
CA SER A 491 -3.57 -5.93 7.82
C SER A 491 -4.27 -4.98 8.79
N SER A 492 -3.95 -3.68 8.70
CA SER A 492 -4.59 -2.65 9.53
C SER A 492 -6.08 -2.51 9.21
N TYR A 493 -6.45 -2.55 7.93
CA TYR A 493 -7.85 -2.56 7.51
C TYR A 493 -8.60 -3.79 8.03
N ARG A 494 -7.98 -4.98 8.00
CA ARG A 494 -8.58 -6.21 8.55
C ARG A 494 -8.89 -6.11 10.04
N VAL A 495 -7.96 -5.59 10.83
CA VAL A 495 -8.18 -5.40 12.28
C VAL A 495 -9.35 -4.44 12.50
N ALA A 496 -9.38 -3.31 11.77
CA ALA A 496 -10.47 -2.34 11.89
C ALA A 496 -11.83 -2.92 11.45
N LYS A 497 -11.84 -3.69 10.36
CA LYS A 497 -13.07 -4.32 9.83
C LYS A 497 -13.60 -5.40 10.75
N ALA A 498 -12.73 -6.27 11.27
CA ALA A 498 -13.11 -7.29 12.26
C ALA A 498 -13.68 -6.66 13.53
N LEU A 499 -13.07 -5.57 14.02
CA LEU A 499 -13.61 -4.81 15.17
C LEU A 499 -14.99 -4.23 14.86
N ALA A 500 -15.19 -3.67 13.67
CA ALA A 500 -16.48 -3.09 13.27
C ALA A 500 -17.57 -4.16 13.10
N ASP A 501 -17.23 -5.32 12.53
CA ASP A 501 -18.16 -6.42 12.29
C ASP A 501 -18.54 -7.18 13.56
N ASP A 502 -17.72 -7.07 14.62
CA ASP A 502 -17.97 -7.71 15.92
C ASP A 502 -18.88 -6.89 16.85
N VAL A 503 -19.19 -5.64 16.52
CA VAL A 503 -20.05 -4.80 17.39
C VAL A 503 -21.53 -4.98 17.01
N ASP A 504 -22.35 -5.29 18.01
CA ASP A 504 -23.82 -5.26 17.93
C ASP A 504 -24.35 -3.93 18.46
N PHE A 505 -25.40 -3.39 17.81
CA PHE A 505 -26.08 -2.16 18.20
C PHE A 505 -27.60 -2.32 18.16
N CYS A 506 -28.26 -1.95 19.26
CA CYS A 506 -29.71 -1.79 19.32
C CYS A 506 -30.06 -0.38 19.79
N CYS A 507 -30.70 0.40 18.92
CA CYS A 507 -31.17 1.74 19.21
C CYS A 507 -32.70 1.74 19.21
N PHE A 508 -33.32 2.26 20.28
CA PHE A 508 -34.78 2.30 20.36
C PHE A 508 -35.28 3.54 21.09
N GLN A 509 -36.48 3.96 20.72
CA GLN A 509 -37.22 5.04 21.35
C GLN A 509 -38.21 4.46 22.36
N PHE A 510 -38.30 5.09 23.52
CA PHE A 510 -39.25 4.79 24.58
C PHE A 510 -40.14 6.01 24.78
N SER A 511 -41.42 5.87 24.40
CA SER A 511 -42.39 6.97 24.34
C SER A 511 -43.57 6.81 25.30
N ASP A 512 -43.61 5.74 26.10
CA ASP A 512 -44.71 5.51 27.05
C ASP A 512 -44.72 6.60 28.14
N PHE A 513 -43.53 7.07 28.52
CA PHE A 513 -43.32 8.24 29.38
C PHE A 513 -41.88 8.76 29.26
N GLY A 514 -41.64 9.97 29.76
CA GLY A 514 -40.31 10.56 29.87
C GLY A 514 -40.08 11.25 31.21
N LYS A 515 -39.23 12.29 31.24
CA LYS A 515 -38.94 13.02 32.49
C LYS A 515 -40.17 13.60 33.17
N GLY A 516 -41.24 13.91 32.43
CA GLY A 516 -42.43 14.55 32.98
C GLY A 516 -43.13 13.68 34.02
N LEU A 517 -43.40 12.42 33.68
CA LEU A 517 -43.99 11.47 34.63
C LEU A 517 -43.03 11.14 35.76
N ILE A 518 -41.75 10.90 35.46
CA ILE A 518 -40.74 10.53 36.46
C ILE A 518 -40.59 11.63 37.52
N LYS A 519 -40.59 12.91 37.10
CA LYS A 519 -40.55 14.06 38.00
C LYS A 519 -41.82 14.21 38.83
N LYS A 520 -43.01 13.94 38.29
CA LYS A 520 -44.27 13.91 39.07
C LYS A 520 -44.21 12.89 40.20
N CYS A 521 -43.51 11.77 39.99
CA CYS A 521 -43.22 10.79 41.03
C CYS A 521 -42.15 11.24 42.05
N ARG A 522 -41.64 12.47 41.98
CA ARG A 522 -40.55 13.01 42.81
C ARG A 522 -39.26 12.19 42.74
N THR A 523 -38.87 11.78 41.54
CA THR A 523 -37.64 11.02 41.28
C THR A 523 -36.81 11.72 40.21
N SER A 524 -35.49 11.66 40.30
CA SER A 524 -34.61 12.12 39.22
C SER A 524 -34.76 11.20 38.00
N PRO A 525 -34.98 11.75 36.78
CA PRO A 525 -35.05 10.95 35.55
C PRO A 525 -33.79 10.11 35.31
N ASP A 526 -32.63 10.68 35.62
CA ASP A 526 -31.35 10.01 35.45
C ASP A 526 -31.19 8.81 36.40
N ALA A 527 -31.46 9.03 37.70
CA ALA A 527 -31.44 7.95 38.68
C ALA A 527 -32.48 6.86 38.38
N PHE A 528 -33.66 7.24 37.88
CA PHE A 528 -34.67 6.28 37.45
C PHE A 528 -34.12 5.34 36.37
N ILE A 529 -33.47 5.90 35.34
CA ILE A 529 -32.88 5.11 34.25
C ILE A 529 -31.74 4.23 34.77
N GLN A 530 -30.81 4.77 35.54
CA GLN A 530 -29.67 4.01 36.07
C GLN A 530 -30.09 2.82 36.93
N ILE A 531 -31.06 3.00 37.83
CA ILE A 531 -31.60 1.92 38.64
C ILE A 531 -32.38 0.89 37.80
N SER A 532 -33.07 1.35 36.75
CA SER A 532 -33.74 0.45 35.79
C SER A 532 -32.72 -0.39 35.01
N LEU A 533 -31.58 0.19 34.60
CA LEU A 533 -30.48 -0.53 33.95
C LEU A 533 -29.86 -1.58 34.88
N GLN A 534 -29.76 -1.32 36.19
CA GLN A 534 -29.32 -2.35 37.16
C GLN A 534 -30.27 -3.55 37.20
N LEU A 535 -31.59 -3.29 37.20
CA LEU A 535 -32.60 -4.35 37.17
C LEU A 535 -32.56 -5.13 35.84
N ALA A 536 -32.48 -4.44 34.72
CA ALA A 536 -32.44 -5.05 33.39
C ALA A 536 -31.19 -5.93 33.22
N HIS A 537 -30.01 -5.43 33.61
CA HIS A 537 -28.77 -6.20 33.57
C HIS A 537 -28.83 -7.43 34.50
N PHE A 538 -29.35 -7.29 35.71
CA PHE A 538 -29.46 -8.43 36.63
C PHE A 538 -30.44 -9.50 36.12
N ARG A 539 -31.54 -9.11 35.47
CA ARG A 539 -32.46 -10.06 34.82
C ARG A 539 -31.83 -10.81 33.65
N ASP A 540 -30.99 -10.12 32.88
CA ASP A 540 -30.25 -10.72 31.76
C ASP A 540 -29.12 -11.66 32.23
N LYS A 541 -28.29 -11.21 33.18
CA LYS A 541 -27.05 -11.92 33.57
C LYS A 541 -27.13 -12.71 34.87
N GLY A 542 -28.16 -12.51 35.70
CA GLY A 542 -28.29 -13.13 37.02
C GLY A 542 -27.24 -12.69 38.05
N ARG A 543 -26.39 -11.70 37.71
CA ARG A 543 -25.31 -11.20 38.57
C ARG A 543 -25.19 -9.68 38.49
N PHE A 544 -24.69 -9.09 39.57
CA PHE A 544 -24.31 -7.68 39.59
C PHE A 544 -22.93 -7.48 38.97
N CYS A 545 -22.70 -6.30 38.41
CA CYS A 545 -21.42 -5.94 37.83
C CYS A 545 -21.05 -4.50 38.14
N LEU A 546 -19.77 -4.19 37.99
CA LEU A 546 -19.29 -2.84 38.08
C LEU A 546 -19.94 -2.00 36.96
N THR A 547 -20.65 -0.95 37.35
CA THR A 547 -21.38 -0.07 36.43
C THR A 547 -20.77 1.32 36.44
N TYR A 548 -20.35 1.78 35.26
CA TYR A 548 -19.82 3.12 35.04
C TYR A 548 -20.95 4.04 34.58
N GLU A 549 -21.08 5.20 35.21
CA GLU A 549 -21.80 6.34 34.65
C GLU A 549 -20.89 7.58 34.63
N ALA A 550 -20.90 8.30 33.51
CA ALA A 550 -20.18 9.57 33.40
C ALA A 550 -20.93 10.72 34.11
N SER A 551 -20.27 11.36 35.08
CA SER A 551 -20.72 12.62 35.69
C SER A 551 -19.78 13.76 35.30
N MET A 552 -20.31 14.93 34.94
CA MET A 552 -19.51 16.07 34.54
C MET A 552 -18.85 16.76 35.73
N THR A 553 -17.58 17.14 35.61
CA THR A 553 -16.86 17.95 36.61
C THR A 553 -16.62 19.38 36.15
N ARG A 554 -17.45 19.87 35.22
CA ARG A 554 -17.34 21.21 34.60
C ARG A 554 -17.55 22.38 35.57
N LEU A 555 -17.83 22.12 36.85
CA LEU A 555 -17.77 23.12 37.93
C LEU A 555 -16.33 23.58 38.19
N PHE A 556 -15.33 22.78 37.79
CA PHE A 556 -13.92 23.09 37.93
C PHE A 556 -13.31 23.49 36.58
N ARG A 557 -12.28 24.34 36.61
CA ARG A 557 -11.49 24.72 35.42
C ARG A 557 -10.93 23.45 34.77
N GLU A 558 -11.12 23.33 33.45
CA GLU A 558 -10.70 22.16 32.65
C GLU A 558 -11.35 20.82 33.09
N GLY A 559 -12.40 20.90 33.91
CA GLY A 559 -13.16 19.74 34.35
C GLY A 559 -13.81 19.00 33.18
N ARG A 560 -13.56 17.69 33.10
CA ARG A 560 -14.20 16.78 32.14
C ARG A 560 -15.23 15.91 32.86
N THR A 561 -14.82 14.75 33.36
CA THR A 561 -15.72 13.72 33.90
C THR A 561 -15.16 13.03 35.13
N GLU A 562 -16.04 12.63 36.04
CA GLU A 562 -15.84 11.65 37.11
C GLU A 562 -16.78 10.43 36.89
N THR A 563 -16.54 9.33 37.59
CA THR A 563 -17.39 8.13 37.59
C THR A 563 -18.42 8.18 38.71
N VAL A 564 -19.67 7.85 38.39
CA VAL A 564 -20.68 7.43 39.35
C VAL A 564 -20.82 5.91 39.23
N ARG A 565 -20.71 5.20 40.36
CA ARG A 565 -20.82 3.74 40.41
C ARG A 565 -22.27 3.33 40.72
N SER A 566 -23.09 3.15 39.69
CA SER A 566 -24.55 2.94 39.84
C SER A 566 -24.93 1.66 40.59
N CYS A 567 -24.05 0.65 40.61
CA CYS A 567 -24.25 -0.59 41.37
C CYS A 567 -23.87 -0.39 42.85
N THR A 568 -24.84 0.04 43.66
CA THR A 568 -24.71 0.17 45.13
C THR A 568 -25.49 -0.88 45.90
N SER A 569 -25.24 -0.99 47.21
CA SER A 569 -26.04 -1.77 48.15
C SER A 569 -27.55 -1.51 48.01
N GLU A 570 -27.96 -0.25 47.93
CA GLU A 570 -29.35 0.20 47.82
C GLU A 570 -29.94 -0.21 46.47
N SER A 571 -29.21 -0.03 45.36
CA SER A 571 -29.64 -0.48 44.05
C SER A 571 -29.82 -2.01 44.01
N THR A 572 -28.89 -2.76 44.60
CA THR A 572 -28.94 -4.23 44.62
C THR A 572 -30.08 -4.75 45.50
N ALA A 573 -30.40 -4.06 46.60
CA ALA A 573 -31.53 -4.38 47.47
C ALA A 573 -32.87 -4.20 46.72
N PHE A 574 -33.02 -3.08 46.02
CA PHE A 574 -34.18 -2.87 45.14
C PHE A 574 -34.30 -3.96 44.07
N VAL A 575 -33.21 -4.25 43.35
CA VAL A 575 -33.22 -5.26 42.27
C VAL A 575 -33.59 -6.65 42.81
N ARG A 576 -33.04 -7.07 43.95
CA ARG A 576 -33.41 -8.34 44.60
C ARG A 576 -34.88 -8.37 44.99
N SER A 577 -35.42 -7.27 45.55
CA SER A 577 -36.84 -7.19 45.95
C SER A 577 -37.82 -7.33 44.78
N MET A 578 -37.39 -7.01 43.56
CA MET A 578 -38.18 -7.16 42.34
C MET A 578 -38.29 -8.62 41.88
N GLY A 579 -37.37 -9.50 42.31
CA GLY A 579 -37.41 -10.95 42.03
C GLY A 579 -38.05 -11.78 43.14
N ASP A 580 -38.25 -11.22 44.32
CA ASP A 580 -38.85 -11.90 45.48
C ASP A 580 -40.38 -11.74 45.48
N ALA A 581 -41.11 -12.84 45.29
CA ALA A 581 -42.57 -12.87 45.26
C ALA A 581 -43.22 -12.53 46.61
N GLY A 582 -42.49 -12.67 47.72
CA GLY A 582 -42.96 -12.34 49.08
C GLY A 582 -42.93 -10.84 49.40
N GLN A 583 -42.32 -10.01 48.56
CA GLN A 583 -42.16 -8.57 48.83
C GLN A 583 -43.41 -7.76 48.47
N SER A 584 -43.81 -6.89 49.40
CA SER A 584 -44.93 -5.97 49.17
C SER A 584 -44.57 -4.88 48.16
N ARG A 585 -45.58 -4.35 47.45
CA ARG A 585 -45.42 -3.21 46.54
C ARG A 585 -44.87 -1.97 47.27
N ALA A 586 -45.31 -1.75 48.51
CA ALA A 586 -44.86 -0.63 49.34
C ALA A 586 -43.36 -0.72 49.65
N GLU A 587 -42.86 -1.92 49.97
CA GLU A 587 -41.43 -2.11 50.24
C GLU A 587 -40.58 -1.95 48.98
N ARG A 588 -41.01 -2.50 47.84
CA ARG A 588 -40.34 -2.29 46.55
C ARG A 588 -40.23 -0.80 46.19
N GLN A 589 -41.30 -0.04 46.42
CA GLN A 589 -41.32 1.40 46.19
C GLN A 589 -40.37 2.15 47.14
N ARG A 590 -40.33 1.77 48.42
CA ARG A 590 -39.41 2.32 49.41
C ARG A 590 -37.95 2.06 49.01
N LEU A 591 -37.61 0.82 48.66
CA LEU A 591 -36.26 0.43 48.24
C LEU A 591 -35.84 1.17 46.96
N PHE A 592 -36.75 1.32 46.00
CA PHE A 592 -36.50 2.12 44.80
C PHE A 592 -36.15 3.57 45.14
N LYS A 593 -36.89 4.19 46.06
CA LYS A 593 -36.63 5.57 46.49
C LYS A 593 -35.27 5.72 47.15
N LEU A 594 -34.91 4.82 48.05
CA LEU A 594 -33.59 4.80 48.68
C LEU A 594 -32.46 4.66 47.65
N ALA A 595 -32.62 3.76 46.67
CA ALA A 595 -31.64 3.58 45.59
C ALA A 595 -31.49 4.85 44.73
N ALA A 596 -32.61 5.48 44.35
CA ALA A 596 -32.60 6.69 43.54
C ALA A 596 -31.99 7.90 44.27
N GLU A 597 -32.27 8.05 45.57
CA GLU A 597 -31.69 9.09 46.41
C GLU A 597 -30.19 8.89 46.60
N LYS A 598 -29.75 7.65 46.84
CA LYS A 598 -28.34 7.29 46.92
C LYS A 598 -27.61 7.62 45.62
N HIS A 599 -28.17 7.24 44.47
CA HIS A 599 -27.60 7.54 43.16
C HIS A 599 -27.42 9.05 42.95
N GLN A 600 -28.45 9.84 43.24
CA GLN A 600 -28.38 11.30 43.14
C GLN A 600 -27.36 11.92 44.08
N HIS A 601 -27.22 11.41 45.31
CA HIS A 601 -26.20 11.86 46.24
C HIS A 601 -24.78 11.60 45.68
N MET A 602 -24.51 10.40 45.17
CA MET A 602 -23.23 10.07 44.55
C MET A 602 -22.96 10.91 43.29
N TYR A 603 -23.99 11.17 42.47
CA TYR A 603 -23.85 12.02 41.30
C TYR A 603 -23.42 13.44 41.68
N ARG A 604 -24.00 14.03 42.74
CA ARG A 604 -23.58 15.33 43.27
C ARG A 604 -22.15 15.29 43.80
N MET A 605 -21.78 14.26 44.56
CA MET A 605 -20.42 14.07 45.05
C MET A 605 -19.41 14.04 43.89
N ALA A 606 -19.72 13.30 42.82
CA ALA A 606 -18.89 13.24 41.62
C ALA A 606 -18.79 14.61 40.93
N MET A 607 -19.90 15.32 40.74
CA MET A 607 -19.91 16.67 40.14
C MET A 607 -19.07 17.68 40.93
N THR A 608 -19.07 17.57 42.26
CA THR A 608 -18.30 18.43 43.18
C THR A 608 -16.88 17.91 43.43
N GLY A 609 -16.38 16.97 42.61
CA GLY A 609 -14.98 16.51 42.67
C GLY A 609 -14.66 15.56 43.83
N ALA A 610 -15.68 15.05 44.51
CA ALA A 610 -15.55 14.08 45.61
C ALA A 610 -15.85 12.64 45.15
N GLY A 611 -15.76 12.37 43.84
CA GLY A 611 -15.75 11.00 43.33
C GLY A 611 -14.41 10.31 43.59
N ILE A 612 -14.42 8.99 43.51
CA ILE A 612 -13.28 8.15 43.93
C ILE A 612 -12.41 7.68 42.76
N ASP A 613 -13.00 7.48 41.58
CA ASP A 613 -12.34 6.76 40.49
C ASP A 613 -11.20 7.55 39.85
N ARG A 614 -11.39 8.85 39.56
CA ARG A 614 -10.26 9.67 39.04
C ARG A 614 -9.15 9.83 40.07
N HIS A 615 -9.49 9.94 41.35
CA HIS A 615 -8.48 10.04 42.41
C HIS A 615 -7.65 8.75 42.53
N LEU A 616 -8.31 7.58 42.53
CA LEU A 616 -7.63 6.28 42.54
C LEU A 616 -6.75 6.07 41.30
N PHE A 617 -7.22 6.50 40.11
CA PHE A 617 -6.40 6.52 38.90
C PHE A 617 -5.14 7.37 39.05
N CYS A 618 -5.25 8.59 39.60
CA CYS A 618 -4.10 9.46 39.83
C CYS A 618 -3.10 8.83 40.83
N LEU A 619 -3.59 8.22 41.92
CA LEU A 619 -2.75 7.51 42.88
C LEU A 619 -2.00 6.34 42.22
N TYR A 620 -2.66 5.59 41.34
CA TYR A 620 -2.01 4.53 40.57
C TYR A 620 -0.92 5.06 39.64
N VAL A 621 -1.20 6.12 38.88
CA VAL A 621 -0.20 6.73 37.98
C VAL A 621 1.03 7.18 38.78
N VAL A 622 0.84 7.86 39.92
CA VAL A 622 1.93 8.26 40.81
C VAL A 622 2.70 7.06 41.35
N SER A 623 1.99 5.99 41.78
CA SER A 623 2.65 4.76 42.26
C SER A 623 3.55 4.13 41.19
N ARG A 624 3.13 4.13 39.91
CA ARG A 624 3.91 3.63 38.78
C ARG A 624 5.14 4.49 38.50
N TYR A 625 5.03 5.81 38.61
CA TYR A 625 6.17 6.71 38.47
C TYR A 625 7.20 6.53 39.58
N LEU A 626 6.76 6.28 40.81
CA LEU A 626 7.63 6.07 41.96
C LEU A 626 8.14 4.63 42.09
N GLY A 627 7.69 3.71 41.23
CA GLY A 627 8.03 2.29 41.31
C GLY A 627 7.45 1.59 42.55
N VAL A 628 6.39 2.14 43.15
CA VAL A 628 5.71 1.58 44.32
C VAL A 628 4.61 0.63 43.84
N GLU A 629 4.69 -0.64 44.26
CA GLU A 629 3.64 -1.62 43.97
C GLU A 629 2.57 -1.61 45.08
N SER A 630 1.31 -1.51 44.68
CA SER A 630 0.16 -1.59 45.59
C SER A 630 -0.83 -2.64 45.10
N PRO A 631 -0.98 -3.77 45.80
CA PRO A 631 -1.96 -4.81 45.44
C PRO A 631 -3.39 -4.26 45.38
N PHE A 632 -3.72 -3.30 46.26
CA PHE A 632 -5.02 -2.65 46.27
C PHE A 632 -5.29 -1.87 44.98
N LEU A 633 -4.38 -0.99 44.57
CA LEU A 633 -4.54 -0.19 43.34
C LEU A 633 -4.54 -1.09 42.09
N ALA A 634 -3.74 -2.16 42.09
CA ALA A 634 -3.75 -3.16 41.03
C ALA A 634 -5.13 -3.85 40.91
N GLN A 635 -5.71 -4.29 42.03
CA GLN A 635 -7.00 -4.95 42.04
C GLN A 635 -8.13 -4.02 41.58
N VAL A 636 -8.19 -2.80 42.12
CA VAL A 636 -9.29 -1.86 41.84
C VAL A 636 -9.34 -1.44 40.37
N LEU A 637 -8.19 -1.34 39.70
CA LEU A 637 -8.11 -0.97 38.29
C LEU A 637 -8.22 -2.17 37.34
N SER A 638 -8.16 -3.40 37.84
CA SER A 638 -8.28 -4.62 37.04
C SER A 638 -9.74 -5.05 36.79
N GLU A 639 -10.69 -4.59 37.63
CA GLU A 639 -12.09 -5.01 37.51
C GLU A 639 -12.76 -4.33 36.29
N PRO A 640 -13.34 -5.10 35.34
CA PRO A 640 -13.91 -4.55 34.13
C PRO A 640 -15.28 -3.88 34.35
N TRP A 641 -15.48 -2.75 33.66
CA TRP A 641 -16.77 -2.04 33.61
C TRP A 641 -17.72 -2.72 32.63
N ARG A 642 -18.34 -3.82 33.07
CA ARG A 642 -19.26 -4.62 32.23
C ARG A 642 -20.55 -3.90 31.85
N LEU A 643 -20.91 -2.83 32.56
CA LEU A 643 -21.97 -1.94 32.14
C LEU A 643 -21.42 -0.51 32.12
N SER A 644 -21.21 0.04 30.93
CA SER A 644 -20.73 1.42 30.76
C SER A 644 -21.82 2.29 30.21
N THR A 645 -22.14 3.37 30.93
CA THR A 645 -23.32 4.18 30.67
C THR A 645 -23.01 5.67 30.58
N SER A 646 -23.80 6.40 29.80
CA SER A 646 -23.78 7.86 29.83
C SER A 646 -25.12 8.47 29.46
N GLN A 647 -25.48 9.54 30.16
CA GLN A 647 -26.55 10.43 29.73
C GLN A 647 -26.02 11.47 28.73
N THR A 648 -26.74 11.66 27.62
CA THR A 648 -26.55 12.81 26.72
C THR A 648 -27.57 13.90 27.06
N PRO A 649 -27.19 14.99 27.75
CA PRO A 649 -28.12 16.05 28.11
C PRO A 649 -28.51 16.91 26.90
N GLN A 650 -29.80 17.04 26.60
CA GLN A 650 -30.27 17.75 25.41
C GLN A 650 -30.45 19.28 25.59
N GLN A 651 -30.21 19.85 26.79
CA GLN A 651 -30.49 21.26 27.07
C GLN A 651 -29.27 22.03 27.62
N GLN A 652 -28.24 22.21 26.80
CA GLN A 652 -27.19 23.21 27.09
C GLN A 652 -27.48 24.59 26.48
N LEU A 653 -28.47 24.72 25.57
CA LEU A 653 -28.86 25.98 24.94
C LEU A 653 -30.40 26.07 24.87
N LYS A 654 -31.00 27.17 25.37
CA LYS A 654 -32.45 27.46 25.27
C LYS A 654 -32.88 27.94 23.88
N MET A 655 -32.21 27.51 22.83
CA MET A 655 -32.40 28.05 21.47
C MET A 655 -33.48 27.31 20.66
N PHE A 656 -34.01 26.20 21.16
CA PHE A 656 -34.91 25.33 20.41
C PHE A 656 -36.04 24.78 21.29
N ASP A 657 -37.27 24.80 20.79
CA ASP A 657 -38.47 24.31 21.45
C ASP A 657 -38.96 23.04 20.73
N LEU A 658 -38.86 21.91 21.42
CA LEU A 658 -39.22 20.59 20.88
C LEU A 658 -40.74 20.41 20.75
N ASP A 659 -41.54 21.11 21.54
CA ASP A 659 -43.00 21.04 21.44
C ASP A 659 -43.50 21.80 20.20
N LYS A 660 -42.80 22.88 19.83
CA LYS A 660 -43.07 23.65 18.62
C LYS A 660 -42.53 23.00 17.34
N TYR A 661 -41.45 22.21 17.44
CA TYR A 661 -40.79 21.58 16.30
C TYR A 661 -40.45 20.10 16.59
N PRO A 662 -41.47 19.23 16.69
CA PRO A 662 -41.30 17.83 17.09
C PRO A 662 -40.42 17.02 16.11
N ASP A 663 -40.43 17.36 14.82
CA ASP A 663 -39.67 16.66 13.78
C ASP A 663 -38.15 16.86 13.87
N HIS A 664 -37.68 17.72 14.77
CA HIS A 664 -36.27 18.09 14.91
C HIS A 664 -35.62 17.47 16.15
N VAL A 665 -36.25 16.46 16.75
CA VAL A 665 -35.70 15.73 17.90
C VAL A 665 -34.54 14.83 17.49
N SER A 666 -33.38 15.02 18.11
CA SER A 666 -32.23 14.12 17.94
C SER A 666 -32.35 12.91 18.85
N THR A 667 -32.05 11.72 18.31
CA THR A 667 -31.92 10.46 19.07
C THR A 667 -30.67 10.41 19.95
N GLY A 668 -29.79 11.41 19.91
CA GLY A 668 -28.50 11.39 20.61
C GLY A 668 -27.46 10.50 19.93
N GLY A 669 -26.48 10.02 20.69
CA GLY A 669 -25.43 9.13 20.21
C GLY A 669 -25.01 8.09 21.26
N GLY A 670 -24.35 7.02 20.81
CA GLY A 670 -23.86 5.91 21.64
C GLY A 670 -22.38 5.63 21.47
N PHE A 671 -21.91 4.57 22.13
CA PHE A 671 -20.52 4.10 22.10
C PHE A 671 -20.52 2.57 22.22
N GLY A 672 -19.42 1.92 21.81
CA GLY A 672 -19.22 0.47 21.97
C GLY A 672 -18.96 0.08 23.44
N PRO A 673 -19.06 -1.22 23.79
CA PRO A 673 -18.77 -1.69 25.14
C PRO A 673 -17.28 -1.51 25.48
N VAL A 674 -16.98 -1.19 26.74
CA VAL A 674 -15.60 -1.00 27.24
C VAL A 674 -14.96 -2.28 27.77
N ALA A 675 -15.74 -3.34 27.92
CA ALA A 675 -15.32 -4.69 28.25
C ALA A 675 -15.85 -5.65 27.19
N ASP A 676 -15.09 -6.70 26.86
CA ASP A 676 -15.50 -7.67 25.84
C ASP A 676 -16.78 -8.42 26.23
N ASP A 677 -16.96 -8.67 27.52
CA ASP A 677 -18.14 -9.33 28.12
C ASP A 677 -19.20 -8.34 28.63
N GLY A 678 -19.19 -7.10 28.16
CA GLY A 678 -20.04 -6.03 28.67
C GLY A 678 -20.93 -5.32 27.64
N TYR A 679 -21.65 -4.31 28.14
CA TYR A 679 -22.53 -3.44 27.37
C TYR A 679 -22.10 -1.98 27.43
N GLY A 680 -22.26 -1.27 26.31
CA GLY A 680 -22.28 0.19 26.25
C GLY A 680 -23.72 0.69 26.17
N VAL A 681 -24.16 1.57 27.07
CA VAL A 681 -25.53 2.09 27.10
C VAL A 681 -25.54 3.61 27.18
N SER A 682 -25.93 4.27 26.10
CA SER A 682 -26.19 5.72 26.12
C SER A 682 -27.68 5.99 26.11
N TYR A 683 -28.10 7.04 26.81
CA TYR A 683 -29.49 7.49 26.76
C TYR A 683 -29.60 9.01 26.69
N ILE A 684 -30.63 9.47 26.00
CA ILE A 684 -31.04 10.87 25.93
C ILE A 684 -32.48 11.00 26.39
N ILE A 685 -32.75 12.03 27.17
CA ILE A 685 -34.10 12.36 27.62
C ILE A 685 -34.52 13.63 26.89
N ALA A 686 -35.46 13.47 25.96
CA ALA A 686 -35.91 14.51 25.04
C ALA A 686 -37.35 14.95 25.38
N GLY A 687 -37.57 16.25 25.55
CA GLY A 687 -38.88 16.77 25.96
C GLY A 687 -39.37 16.17 27.29
N GLU A 688 -40.69 16.02 27.45
CA GLU A 688 -41.32 15.47 28.66
C GLU A 688 -41.63 13.97 28.56
N ASN A 689 -41.78 13.42 27.35
CA ASN A 689 -42.35 12.09 27.11
C ASN A 689 -41.45 11.11 26.35
N LEU A 690 -40.24 11.52 25.93
CA LEU A 690 -39.37 10.70 25.09
C LEU A 690 -38.03 10.41 25.76
N ILE A 691 -37.66 9.13 25.77
CA ILE A 691 -36.31 8.67 26.12
C ILE A 691 -35.80 7.85 24.93
N THR A 692 -34.56 8.05 24.51
CA THR A 692 -33.94 7.21 23.48
C THR A 692 -32.73 6.51 24.05
N PHE A 693 -32.61 5.22 23.78
CA PHE A 693 -31.52 4.35 24.24
C PHE A 693 -30.69 3.87 23.07
N HIS A 694 -29.38 3.75 23.30
CA HIS A 694 -28.40 3.14 22.41
C HIS A 694 -27.66 2.08 23.22
N VAL A 695 -27.89 0.81 22.91
CA VAL A 695 -27.26 -0.32 23.58
C VAL A 695 -26.30 -1.00 22.61
N SER A 696 -25.08 -1.26 23.04
CA SER A 696 -24.06 -1.96 22.26
C SER A 696 -23.45 -3.13 23.02
N SER A 697 -23.05 -4.16 22.30
CA SER A 697 -22.36 -5.36 22.81
C SER A 697 -21.42 -5.93 21.74
N LYS A 698 -20.76 -7.06 22.01
CA LYS A 698 -19.93 -7.77 21.02
C LYS A 698 -20.51 -9.13 20.66
N TYR A 699 -20.57 -9.46 19.38
CA TYR A 699 -21.01 -10.78 18.90
C TYR A 699 -20.09 -11.91 19.38
N SER A 700 -18.80 -11.65 19.48
CA SER A 700 -17.79 -12.60 19.96
C SER A 700 -17.97 -13.01 21.43
N SER A 701 -18.77 -12.26 22.20
CA SER A 701 -18.95 -12.51 23.62
C SER A 701 -20.13 -13.45 23.89
N PRO A 702 -19.87 -14.69 24.36
CA PRO A 702 -20.93 -15.65 24.65
C PRO A 702 -21.80 -15.21 25.84
N GLU A 703 -21.26 -14.35 26.72
CA GLU A 703 -22.01 -13.83 27.86
C GLU A 703 -23.08 -12.85 27.42
N THR A 704 -22.79 -11.99 26.44
CA THR A 704 -23.77 -11.00 25.96
C THR A 704 -24.78 -11.60 24.98
N VAL A 705 -24.45 -12.69 24.27
CA VAL A 705 -25.31 -13.28 23.22
C VAL A 705 -26.39 -14.26 23.74
N ARG A 706 -26.41 -14.64 25.03
CA ARG A 706 -27.24 -15.77 25.50
C ARG A 706 -28.70 -15.40 25.83
N ALA A 707 -29.66 -15.87 25.01
CA ALA A 707 -30.84 -16.62 25.47
C ALA A 707 -31.61 -17.29 24.31
N GLU A 708 -31.62 -18.63 24.30
CA GLU A 708 -32.73 -19.39 23.72
C GLU A 708 -34.01 -19.01 24.48
N ALA A 709 -34.99 -18.46 23.75
CA ALA A 709 -36.30 -18.11 24.29
C ALA A 709 -37.14 -19.37 24.51
N GLY A 710 -36.92 -20.05 25.63
CA GLY A 710 -37.90 -20.92 26.25
C GLY A 710 -38.84 -20.12 27.17
N GLY A 711 -39.95 -19.62 26.62
CA GLY A 711 -41.20 -19.27 27.31
C GLY A 711 -41.15 -18.34 28.54
N TRP A 712 -41.38 -17.04 28.33
CA TRP A 712 -41.90 -16.14 29.37
C TRP A 712 -43.30 -15.66 28.96
N GLY A 713 -44.33 -16.30 29.50
CA GLY A 713 -45.74 -15.94 29.26
C GLY A 713 -46.65 -16.37 30.42
N SER A 714 -47.12 -15.36 31.17
CA SER A 714 -48.36 -15.22 31.97
C SER A 714 -48.87 -16.31 32.93
N PRO A 715 -49.37 -15.94 34.14
CA PRO A 715 -50.05 -16.87 35.04
C PRO A 715 -51.52 -17.08 34.61
N GLY A 716 -51.93 -18.35 34.45
CA GLY A 716 -53.34 -18.75 34.55
C GLY A 716 -53.84 -19.80 33.56
N ARG A 717 -53.91 -21.07 33.99
CA ARG A 717 -55.09 -21.97 34.02
C ARG A 717 -54.62 -23.41 34.23
N GLY A 718 -55.25 -24.08 35.18
CA GLY A 718 -54.86 -25.43 35.64
C GLY A 718 -55.11 -26.52 34.60
N GLY A 719 -54.33 -27.59 34.75
CA GLY A 719 -54.49 -28.87 34.05
C GLY A 719 -53.54 -29.89 34.68
N LEU A 720 -54.11 -30.95 35.26
CA LEU A 720 -53.40 -32.07 35.88
C LEU A 720 -52.53 -32.85 34.87
N GLY A 721 -51.44 -33.47 35.35
CA GLY A 721 -50.87 -34.66 34.69
C GLY A 721 -49.37 -34.90 34.85
N SER A 722 -49.00 -35.58 35.94
CA SER A 722 -47.99 -36.65 36.10
C SER A 722 -46.49 -36.49 35.70
N PRO A 723 -45.54 -37.06 36.50
CA PRO A 723 -44.10 -36.94 36.29
C PRO A 723 -43.50 -38.16 35.55
N GLN A 724 -42.42 -37.95 34.76
CA GLN A 724 -41.54 -39.04 34.34
C GLN A 724 -40.05 -38.67 34.41
N LEU A 725 -39.30 -39.74 34.70
CA LEU A 725 -37.91 -39.85 35.12
C LEU A 725 -36.88 -39.36 34.08
N GLY A 726 -35.68 -39.03 34.57
CA GLY A 726 -34.55 -38.58 33.77
C GLY A 726 -33.67 -39.67 33.17
N GLN A 727 -32.60 -39.22 32.48
CA GLN A 727 -31.37 -39.96 32.21
C GLN A 727 -30.29 -39.03 31.62
N GLY A 728 -29.07 -39.11 32.17
CA GLY A 728 -27.83 -39.40 31.42
C GLY A 728 -27.21 -38.38 30.46
N GLN A 729 -26.11 -37.76 30.92
CA GLN A 729 -24.79 -37.61 30.25
C GLN A 729 -24.67 -37.10 28.80
N SER A 730 -23.92 -36.00 28.61
CA SER A 730 -22.53 -36.01 28.05
C SER A 730 -22.07 -34.61 27.60
N CYS A 731 -20.84 -34.24 27.96
CA CYS A 731 -20.15 -33.02 27.51
C CYS A 731 -19.35 -33.28 26.22
N PRO A 732 -19.18 -32.27 25.34
CA PRO A 732 -18.05 -32.20 24.42
C PRO A 732 -17.06 -31.05 24.74
N PRO A 733 -15.82 -31.11 24.21
CA PRO A 733 -14.65 -30.41 24.76
C PRO A 733 -14.41 -29.00 24.17
N LYS A 734 -13.65 -28.20 24.93
CA LYS A 734 -13.15 -26.86 24.57
C LYS A 734 -12.04 -26.92 23.51
N PRO A 735 -11.96 -25.98 22.54
CA PRO A 735 -10.80 -25.84 21.68
C PRO A 735 -9.67 -25.05 22.35
N HIS A 736 -8.45 -25.56 22.19
CA HIS A 736 -7.21 -25.05 22.74
C HIS A 736 -6.75 -23.74 22.09
N ALA A 737 -6.18 -22.87 22.93
CA ALA A 737 -5.44 -21.68 22.56
C ALA A 737 -4.22 -22.02 21.68
N VAL A 738 -4.08 -21.33 20.53
CA VAL A 738 -2.87 -21.38 19.70
C VAL A 738 -1.95 -20.24 20.11
N LEU A 739 -0.84 -20.63 20.75
CA LEU A 739 0.31 -19.80 21.07
C LEU A 739 1.07 -19.41 19.79
N SER A 740 1.34 -18.11 19.68
CA SER A 740 2.39 -17.53 18.85
C SER A 740 3.75 -18.09 19.27
N LEU A 741 4.44 -18.83 18.39
CA LEU A 741 5.87 -19.08 18.52
C LEU A 741 6.58 -18.99 17.16
N THR A 742 7.53 -18.06 17.15
CA THR A 742 8.65 -17.90 16.26
C THR A 742 9.60 -19.11 16.23
N ALA A 743 10.33 -19.23 15.13
CA ALA A 743 11.64 -19.89 14.94
C ALA A 743 11.67 -21.40 14.60
N SER A 744 12.08 -21.64 13.34
CA SER A 744 13.08 -22.60 12.86
C SER A 744 13.64 -23.64 13.84
N GLN A 745 13.55 -24.93 13.46
CA GLN A 745 14.69 -25.86 13.53
C GLN A 745 14.43 -27.12 12.68
N SER A 746 15.37 -27.39 11.78
CA SER A 746 15.55 -28.64 11.05
C SER A 746 16.35 -29.63 11.90
N LEU A 747 15.94 -30.90 11.93
CA LEU A 747 16.78 -32.02 12.37
C LEU A 747 16.88 -33.03 11.23
N SER A 748 18.11 -33.28 10.81
CA SER A 748 18.55 -34.31 9.87
C SER A 748 18.78 -35.64 10.59
N VAL A 749 18.27 -36.74 10.04
CA VAL A 749 18.74 -38.11 10.33
C VAL A 749 18.96 -38.82 8.98
N GLY A 750 20.17 -39.34 8.77
CA GLY A 750 20.58 -40.12 7.60
C GLY A 750 20.32 -41.64 7.74
N PRO A 751 20.97 -42.52 6.94
CA PRO A 751 20.32 -43.16 5.79
C PRO A 751 20.36 -44.71 5.76
N ARG A 752 19.69 -45.29 4.72
CA ARG A 752 19.84 -46.62 4.03
C ARG A 752 18.61 -47.57 4.13
N PRO A 753 18.45 -48.62 3.26
CA PRO A 753 18.55 -48.67 1.78
C PRO A 753 17.45 -49.57 1.09
N HIS A 754 17.47 -49.60 -0.25
CA HIS A 754 16.97 -50.62 -1.21
C HIS A 754 15.46 -50.90 -1.43
N SER A 755 14.99 -50.67 -2.67
CA SER A 755 14.54 -51.73 -3.61
C SER A 755 14.13 -51.13 -4.97
N ARG A 756 13.86 -51.98 -5.96
CA ARG A 756 14.21 -51.86 -7.38
C ARG A 756 13.03 -51.56 -8.33
N LEU A 757 13.40 -51.09 -9.53
CA LEU A 757 12.87 -51.44 -10.88
C LEU A 757 11.39 -51.18 -11.19
N THR A 758 11.10 -50.35 -12.19
CA THR A 758 10.84 -50.80 -13.57
C THR A 758 10.70 -49.64 -14.56
N GLU A 759 11.18 -49.87 -15.78
CA GLU A 759 11.21 -48.98 -16.94
C GLU A 759 10.05 -49.27 -17.92
N LEU A 760 9.56 -48.20 -18.58
CA LEU A 760 9.05 -48.09 -19.98
C LEU A 760 7.71 -48.80 -20.38
N PRO A 761 7.07 -48.46 -21.54
CA PRO A 761 7.44 -47.50 -22.60
C PRO A 761 6.32 -46.55 -23.14
N VAL A 762 6.78 -45.70 -24.06
CA VAL A 762 6.13 -44.85 -25.08
C VAL A 762 5.19 -45.61 -26.03
N GLN A 763 4.13 -44.97 -26.53
CA GLN A 763 3.44 -45.37 -27.77
C GLN A 763 2.85 -44.17 -28.55
N GLU A 764 3.08 -44.17 -29.86
CA GLU A 764 2.62 -43.20 -30.88
C GLU A 764 1.19 -43.49 -31.39
N LEU A 765 0.47 -42.41 -31.79
CA LEU A 765 -0.47 -42.16 -32.93
C LEU A 765 -1.34 -43.31 -33.54
N PRO A 766 -2.53 -43.07 -34.17
CA PRO A 766 -2.80 -42.00 -35.16
C PRO A 766 -4.24 -41.43 -35.22
N GLY A 767 -4.44 -40.48 -36.16
CA GLY A 767 -5.62 -39.62 -36.30
C GLY A 767 -6.81 -40.15 -37.13
N GLY A 768 -7.76 -39.24 -37.38
CA GLY A 768 -8.91 -39.46 -38.26
C GLY A 768 -9.82 -38.22 -38.33
N VAL A 769 -9.90 -37.63 -39.53
CA VAL A 769 -10.93 -36.67 -39.98
C VAL A 769 -12.11 -37.48 -40.55
N PRO A 770 -13.35 -36.98 -40.50
CA PRO A 770 -13.97 -36.58 -41.77
C PRO A 770 -14.71 -35.23 -41.72
N ARG A 771 -14.79 -34.67 -42.93
CA ARG A 771 -15.53 -33.50 -43.40
C ARG A 771 -17.05 -33.70 -43.25
N ASP A 772 -17.80 -32.60 -43.21
CA ASP A 772 -18.93 -32.48 -44.13
C ASP A 772 -19.28 -31.04 -44.52
N MET A 773 -19.80 -30.95 -45.75
CA MET A 773 -20.07 -29.78 -46.57
C MET A 773 -21.42 -29.12 -46.30
N GLY A 774 -21.59 -27.89 -46.81
CA GLY A 774 -22.90 -27.40 -47.25
C GLY A 774 -23.11 -25.92 -47.01
N GLY A 775 -22.95 -25.12 -48.06
CA GLY A 775 -23.12 -23.67 -48.03
C GLY A 775 -24.57 -23.19 -48.05
N TYR A 776 -24.74 -21.87 -48.08
CA TYR A 776 -25.55 -21.16 -49.08
C TYR A 776 -25.40 -19.64 -48.84
N GLN A 777 -24.97 -18.93 -49.89
CA GLN A 777 -25.10 -17.49 -50.02
C GLN A 777 -26.41 -17.16 -50.73
N GLY A 778 -26.99 -16.02 -50.35
CA GLY A 778 -28.01 -15.26 -51.06
C GLY A 778 -28.55 -14.22 -50.08
N SER A 779 -28.73 -12.94 -50.39
CA SER A 779 -28.61 -12.18 -51.63
C SER A 779 -29.00 -10.73 -51.29
N GLY A 780 -28.35 -9.75 -51.92
CA GLY A 780 -29.03 -8.53 -52.42
C GLY A 780 -29.26 -7.35 -51.46
N GLY A 781 -28.94 -6.15 -51.94
CA GLY A 781 -29.59 -4.91 -51.49
C GLY A 781 -28.68 -3.72 -51.22
N SER A 782 -28.15 -3.09 -52.27
CA SER A 782 -27.94 -1.62 -52.34
C SER A 782 -29.30 -0.94 -52.67
N PRO A 783 -29.49 0.41 -52.67
CA PRO A 783 -28.52 1.52 -52.56
C PRO A 783 -29.01 2.76 -51.75
N GLU A 784 -28.28 3.88 -51.88
CA GLU A 784 -28.73 5.31 -51.78
C GLU A 784 -28.90 5.99 -50.40
N PHE A 785 -28.55 7.28 -50.17
CA PHE A 785 -27.71 8.31 -50.81
C PHE A 785 -27.70 9.59 -49.91
N TRP A 786 -26.80 10.54 -50.22
CA TRP A 786 -26.65 11.95 -49.74
C TRP A 786 -26.03 12.17 -48.35
N GLY A 787 -25.02 13.03 -48.13
CA GLY A 787 -24.50 14.18 -48.90
C GLY A 787 -24.32 15.36 -47.93
N VAL A 788 -23.11 15.64 -47.44
CA VAL A 788 -22.18 16.69 -47.93
C VAL A 788 -22.42 18.10 -47.36
N THR A 789 -21.30 18.67 -46.89
CA THR A 789 -20.93 20.09 -46.66
C THR A 789 -21.51 20.89 -45.50
N GLY A 790 -20.60 21.37 -44.65
CA GLY A 790 -20.73 22.61 -43.90
C GLY A 790 -19.42 23.39 -44.04
N ASP A 791 -19.49 24.54 -44.69
CA ASP A 791 -18.39 25.49 -44.92
C ASP A 791 -18.84 26.88 -44.44
N THR A 792 -17.86 27.73 -44.09
CA THR A 792 -17.96 29.18 -43.74
C THR A 792 -18.58 29.54 -42.36
N GLY A 793 -18.12 30.54 -41.60
CA GLY A 793 -17.07 31.54 -41.79
C GLY A 793 -17.23 32.70 -40.77
N TRP A 794 -16.07 33.25 -40.34
CA TRP A 794 -15.78 34.66 -40.06
C TRP A 794 -16.42 35.46 -38.88
N SER A 795 -15.51 35.92 -38.01
CA SER A 795 -15.17 37.35 -37.75
C SER A 795 -15.45 38.01 -36.38
N GLN A 796 -14.32 38.47 -35.80
CA GLN A 796 -14.00 39.75 -35.13
C GLN A 796 -14.58 40.15 -33.75
N GLY A 797 -13.65 40.48 -32.83
CA GLY A 797 -13.54 41.86 -32.32
C GLY A 797 -13.37 42.10 -30.81
N LEU A 798 -12.18 42.61 -30.42
CA LEU A 798 -11.87 43.54 -29.30
C LEU A 798 -11.83 42.95 -27.86
N GLY A 799 -10.90 43.24 -26.96
CA GLY A 799 -9.76 44.18 -26.89
C GLY A 799 -8.86 43.87 -25.66
N GLY A 800 -7.65 44.46 -25.60
CA GLY A 800 -6.62 44.28 -24.53
C GLY A 800 -6.94 44.99 -23.19
N PRO A 801 -5.96 45.34 -22.31
CA PRO A 801 -4.51 45.54 -22.58
C PRO A 801 -3.48 45.11 -21.48
N GLN A 802 -2.18 45.21 -21.84
CA GLN A 802 -0.95 45.58 -21.07
C GLN A 802 -0.47 44.74 -19.85
N GLY A 803 0.83 44.45 -19.61
CA GLY A 803 2.09 44.81 -20.29
C GLY A 803 3.33 44.38 -19.44
N TRP A 804 4.53 44.73 -19.97
CA TRP A 804 5.92 44.63 -19.44
C TRP A 804 6.61 43.26 -19.52
N GLY A 805 7.83 43.08 -20.04
CA GLY A 805 8.83 43.97 -20.64
C GLY A 805 10.08 43.13 -20.99
N ALA A 806 10.69 43.40 -22.15
CA ALA A 806 11.74 42.60 -22.79
C ALA A 806 13.17 42.97 -22.36
N THR A 807 14.16 42.11 -22.68
CA THR A 807 15.51 42.37 -23.28
C THR A 807 16.46 41.22 -22.96
N CYS A 808 17.53 40.88 -23.70
CA CYS A 808 17.96 40.94 -25.10
C CYS A 808 19.31 40.18 -25.12
N ARG A 809 19.60 39.38 -26.15
CA ARG A 809 20.94 39.31 -26.77
C ARG A 809 20.89 38.56 -28.11
N ALA A 810 21.34 39.27 -29.14
CA ALA A 810 21.51 38.82 -30.50
C ALA A 810 23.01 38.66 -30.84
N GLY A 811 23.29 37.89 -31.89
CA GLY A 811 24.55 37.82 -32.65
C GLY A 811 24.38 36.77 -33.75
N HIS A 812 24.03 37.18 -34.98
CA HIS A 812 24.92 37.22 -36.18
C HIS A 812 25.36 35.82 -36.66
N SER A 813 25.34 35.42 -37.93
CA SER A 813 24.91 35.97 -39.23
C SER A 813 25.28 34.93 -40.32
N ARG A 814 24.43 34.75 -41.36
CA ARG A 814 24.67 34.38 -42.79
C ARG A 814 25.77 33.34 -43.14
N THR A 815 25.53 32.35 -44.02
CA THR A 815 25.54 32.50 -45.50
C THR A 815 25.08 31.22 -46.26
N GLY A 816 24.51 31.41 -47.47
CA GLY A 816 24.59 30.55 -48.69
C GLY A 816 23.94 29.15 -48.65
N GLY A 817 23.04 28.72 -49.54
CA GLY A 817 22.84 29.03 -50.96
C GLY A 817 23.35 27.86 -51.82
N GLY A 818 22.46 27.06 -52.43
CA GLY A 818 22.86 26.05 -53.42
C GLY A 818 21.83 24.93 -53.67
N ARG A 819 21.02 25.08 -54.72
CA ARG A 819 20.21 24.03 -55.38
C ARG A 819 21.09 23.18 -56.32
N GLN A 820 20.52 22.03 -56.74
CA GLN A 820 20.84 21.10 -57.85
C GLN A 820 21.19 19.71 -57.30
N GLY A 821 20.68 18.59 -57.78
CA GLY A 821 19.79 18.25 -58.90
C GLY A 821 19.76 16.71 -58.99
N CYS A 822 18.61 16.13 -59.29
CA CYS A 822 18.50 14.70 -59.63
C CYS A 822 19.12 14.41 -61.00
N PRO A 823 19.50 13.14 -61.24
CA PRO A 823 19.13 12.47 -62.49
C PRO A 823 18.51 11.06 -62.29
N PRO A 824 17.95 10.46 -63.36
CA PRO A 824 16.81 9.52 -63.28
C PRO A 824 17.11 8.06 -63.70
N SER A 825 16.15 7.16 -63.38
CA SER A 825 15.65 5.97 -64.13
C SER A 825 16.65 4.89 -64.60
N LEU A 826 16.48 3.58 -64.40
CA LEU A 826 15.47 2.67 -64.96
C LEU A 826 15.82 1.23 -64.52
N GLY A 827 14.83 0.33 -64.35
CA GLY A 827 15.08 -1.13 -64.31
C GLY A 827 14.05 -2.00 -63.56
N THR A 828 12.89 -2.18 -64.19
CA THR A 828 12.09 -3.43 -64.32
C THR A 828 12.11 -4.52 -63.22
N ALA A 829 10.92 -4.77 -62.66
CA ALA A 829 10.51 -5.96 -61.90
C ALA A 829 10.32 -7.20 -62.79
N PRO A 830 10.28 -8.43 -62.21
CA PRO A 830 9.00 -9.16 -62.07
C PRO A 830 8.92 -10.05 -60.80
N PRO A 831 7.90 -10.93 -60.64
CA PRO A 831 6.56 -10.65 -60.16
C PRO A 831 6.32 -11.11 -58.69
N ALA A 832 5.19 -10.67 -58.15
CA ALA A 832 4.69 -11.02 -56.83
C ALA A 832 4.17 -12.45 -56.76
N ASP A 833 4.39 -13.10 -55.62
CA ASP A 833 3.47 -14.13 -55.09
C ASP A 833 3.08 -13.76 -53.66
N GLY A 834 1.77 -13.86 -53.42
CA GLY A 834 1.06 -13.26 -52.31
C GLY A 834 1.09 -14.05 -51.01
N GLY A 835 1.07 -13.30 -49.91
CA GLY A 835 0.82 -13.78 -48.56
C GLY A 835 0.48 -12.61 -47.64
N ALA A 836 -0.82 -12.46 -47.37
CA ALA A 836 -1.41 -11.52 -46.41
C ALA A 836 -0.80 -11.65 -44.99
N GLY A 837 -0.90 -10.66 -44.09
CA GLY A 837 -1.95 -9.67 -43.98
C GLY A 837 -1.63 -8.48 -43.08
N ALA A 838 -2.64 -7.62 -43.04
CA ALA A 838 -2.64 -6.24 -42.61
C ALA A 838 -2.16 -5.98 -41.17
N ALA A 839 -1.20 -5.06 -41.04
CA ALA A 839 -1.05 -4.28 -39.81
C ALA A 839 -2.06 -3.12 -39.88
N ALA A 840 -3.19 -3.27 -39.19
CA ALA A 840 -4.13 -2.18 -38.98
C ALA A 840 -3.46 -1.09 -38.11
N GLY A 841 -3.66 0.17 -38.48
CA GLY A 841 -3.22 1.31 -37.67
C GLY A 841 -3.99 1.37 -36.35
N LEU A 842 -3.33 1.73 -35.25
CA LEU A 842 -4.00 2.14 -34.02
C LEU A 842 -4.84 3.39 -34.30
N GLU A 843 -6.14 3.19 -34.39
CA GLU A 843 -7.09 4.18 -33.93
C GLU A 843 -7.55 3.80 -32.52
N ALA A 844 -7.64 4.79 -31.62
CA ALA A 844 -8.20 4.71 -30.26
C ALA A 844 -7.33 4.09 -29.14
N PHE A 845 -6.30 4.82 -28.67
CA PHE A 845 -5.98 4.80 -27.25
C PHE A 845 -7.08 5.57 -26.51
N ARG A 846 -7.87 4.86 -25.70
CA ARG A 846 -9.02 5.46 -25.00
C ARG A 846 -8.51 6.25 -23.79
N GLU A 847 -8.77 7.57 -23.76
CA GLU A 847 -8.45 8.40 -22.60
C GLU A 847 -9.67 8.50 -21.68
N GLU A 848 -9.53 8.00 -20.45
CA GLU A 848 -10.51 8.28 -19.39
C GLU A 848 -10.06 9.53 -18.63
N HIS A 849 -10.94 10.53 -18.56
CA HIS A 849 -10.74 11.71 -17.71
C HIS A 849 -11.39 11.51 -16.34
N PRO A 850 -10.78 12.04 -15.26
CA PRO A 850 -11.42 12.06 -13.94
C PRO A 850 -12.82 12.69 -14.04
N PRO A 851 -13.82 12.21 -13.29
CA PRO A 851 -15.14 12.80 -13.31
C PRO A 851 -15.06 14.27 -12.93
N GLY A 852 -15.40 15.15 -13.88
CA GLY A 852 -15.59 16.57 -13.62
C GLY A 852 -16.80 16.74 -12.71
N HIS A 853 -16.57 17.04 -11.42
CA HIS A 853 -17.62 17.57 -10.56
C HIS A 853 -17.94 19.01 -10.99
N ALA A 854 -18.62 19.16 -12.12
CA ALA A 854 -19.32 20.37 -12.50
C ALA A 854 -20.82 20.14 -12.26
N GLY A 855 -21.32 20.67 -11.15
CA GLY A 855 -22.75 20.68 -10.86
C GLY A 855 -23.10 20.37 -9.42
N HIS A 856 -22.62 21.17 -8.46
CA HIS A 856 -23.29 21.43 -7.17
C HIS A 856 -22.55 22.51 -6.36
N ARG A 857 -22.38 23.72 -6.94
CA ARG A 857 -22.04 24.95 -6.19
C ARG A 857 -22.58 26.18 -6.91
N ARG A 858 -23.90 26.31 -6.99
CA ARG A 858 -24.59 27.59 -7.29
C ARG A 858 -26.00 27.57 -6.70
N ALA A 859 -26.09 27.62 -5.37
CA ALA A 859 -27.28 28.04 -4.64
C ALA A 859 -26.90 28.15 -3.16
N LEU A 860 -26.24 29.23 -2.76
CA LEU A 860 -26.12 29.72 -1.37
C LEU A 860 -25.23 30.98 -1.38
N ARG A 861 -25.76 32.04 -1.98
CA ARG A 861 -25.34 33.45 -1.79
C ARG A 861 -26.25 34.33 -2.64
N ARG A 862 -27.44 34.62 -2.12
CA ARG A 862 -28.31 35.78 -2.38
C ARG A 862 -29.72 35.45 -1.89
N ALA A 863 -30.01 35.84 -0.66
CA ALA A 863 -31.36 36.16 -0.18
C ALA A 863 -31.20 36.82 1.21
N GLY A 864 -30.86 38.10 1.19
CA GLY A 864 -31.00 39.01 2.30
C GLY A 864 -31.56 40.30 1.71
N GLN A 865 -32.67 40.79 2.30
CA GLN A 865 -33.50 41.93 1.86
C GLN A 865 -34.34 41.60 0.60
N GLU A 866 -35.65 41.83 0.52
CA GLU A 866 -36.53 42.85 1.13
C GLU A 866 -37.92 42.26 1.44
N GLY A 867 -38.67 42.97 2.30
CA GLY A 867 -40.03 42.62 2.71
C GLY A 867 -41.11 43.02 1.72
N GLY A 868 -42.34 42.60 2.04
CA GLY A 868 -43.56 43.04 1.36
C GLY A 868 -44.71 42.07 1.59
N GLU A 869 -45.70 42.50 2.38
CA GLU A 869 -47.00 41.86 2.56
C GLU A 869 -47.76 41.67 1.23
N VAL A 870 -48.63 40.64 1.15
CA VAL A 870 -50.10 40.77 1.00
C VAL A 870 -50.74 39.42 0.56
N ARG A 871 -51.73 39.03 1.36
CA ARG A 871 -52.91 38.15 1.17
C ARG A 871 -53.16 37.48 -0.21
N GLY A 872 -53.61 36.21 -0.15
CA GLY A 872 -54.46 35.62 -1.19
C GLY A 872 -54.86 34.16 -0.92
N ARG A 873 -56.17 33.89 -0.83
CA ARG A 873 -56.81 32.63 -0.47
C ARG A 873 -56.73 31.54 -1.57
N GLY A 874 -56.84 30.26 -1.17
CA GLY A 874 -57.34 29.19 -2.06
C GLY A 874 -56.96 27.75 -1.67
N ARG A 875 -57.83 27.07 -0.91
CA ARG A 875 -57.97 25.59 -0.88
C ARG A 875 -59.21 25.22 -1.73
N PRO A 876 -59.55 23.92 -1.94
CA PRO A 876 -58.80 22.79 -2.51
C PRO A 876 -59.65 22.09 -3.61
N ARG A 877 -59.19 21.01 -4.27
CA ARG A 877 -60.09 19.95 -4.83
C ARG A 877 -59.33 18.73 -5.39
N GLY A 878 -59.75 17.53 -4.95
CA GLY A 878 -60.11 16.43 -5.86
C GLY A 878 -59.08 15.32 -6.14
N VAL A 879 -59.15 14.25 -5.34
CA VAL A 879 -58.82 12.82 -5.64
C VAL A 879 -60.06 12.25 -6.41
N PRO A 880 -60.03 11.19 -7.29
CA PRO A 880 -59.50 9.85 -7.00
C PRO A 880 -58.99 8.95 -8.15
N GLY A 881 -58.41 7.79 -7.78
CA GLY A 881 -58.61 6.52 -8.50
C GLY A 881 -57.37 5.71 -8.91
N ASP A 882 -57.13 4.63 -8.16
CA ASP A 882 -56.85 3.26 -8.63
C ASP A 882 -55.42 2.76 -8.98
N THR A 883 -54.89 2.01 -8.00
CA THR A 883 -54.36 0.61 -8.04
C THR A 883 -53.44 0.15 -9.18
N GLU A 884 -52.23 -0.29 -8.83
CA GLU A 884 -51.82 -1.71 -8.88
C GLU A 884 -50.41 -1.93 -8.26
N GLU A 885 -50.30 -2.98 -7.43
CA GLU A 885 -49.05 -3.48 -6.84
C GLU A 885 -48.12 -4.15 -7.89
N PRO A 886 -46.84 -4.34 -7.54
CA PRO A 886 -46.28 -5.68 -7.71
C PRO A 886 -45.58 -6.19 -6.43
N GLY A 887 -45.99 -7.39 -6.00
CA GLY A 887 -45.47 -8.11 -4.83
C GLY A 887 -44.03 -8.65 -4.98
N PRO A 888 -43.42 -9.12 -3.86
CA PRO A 888 -42.02 -9.50 -3.81
C PRO A 888 -41.82 -10.98 -4.16
N ARG A 889 -40.90 -11.28 -5.09
CA ARG A 889 -40.39 -12.64 -5.32
C ARG A 889 -38.97 -12.78 -4.77
N GLY A 890 -38.85 -13.62 -3.74
CA GLY A 890 -37.82 -14.66 -3.64
C GLY A 890 -36.40 -14.25 -3.27
N ALA A 891 -36.16 -13.92 -2.00
CA ALA A 891 -34.83 -14.09 -1.40
C ALA A 891 -34.82 -15.39 -0.58
N THR A 892 -34.11 -16.38 -1.12
CA THR A 892 -33.87 -17.71 -0.54
C THR A 892 -33.10 -17.63 0.79
N GLY A 893 -33.47 -18.52 1.71
CA GLY A 893 -33.14 -18.50 3.13
C GLY A 893 -31.65 -18.45 3.48
N ARG A 894 -31.30 -17.44 4.28
CA ARG A 894 -30.40 -17.60 5.41
C ARG A 894 -31.26 -17.44 6.67
N GLY A 895 -31.39 -18.51 7.45
CA GLY A 895 -32.07 -18.46 8.73
C GLY A 895 -31.44 -17.38 9.61
N ARG A 896 -32.26 -16.42 10.06
CA ARG A 896 -31.90 -15.52 11.16
C ARG A 896 -31.83 -16.37 12.44
N VAL A 897 -30.63 -16.83 12.75
CA VAL A 897 -30.29 -17.44 14.04
C VAL A 897 -30.27 -16.33 15.09
N GLY A 898 -31.04 -16.51 16.18
CA GLY A 898 -30.79 -15.96 17.52
C GLY A 898 -30.96 -14.45 17.71
N GLY A 899 -31.89 -14.05 18.60
CA GLY A 899 -32.05 -12.66 19.03
C GLY A 899 -30.79 -12.15 19.77
N SER A 900 -30.35 -10.94 19.47
CA SER A 900 -29.09 -10.40 19.96
C SER A 900 -29.15 -9.97 21.43
N GLY A 901 -27.98 -9.95 22.09
CA GLY A 901 -27.82 -9.54 23.50
C GLY A 901 -28.28 -8.12 23.80
N ALA A 902 -27.93 -7.17 22.93
CA ALA A 902 -28.39 -5.80 23.02
C ALA A 902 -29.93 -5.75 22.97
N LEU A 903 -30.57 -6.53 22.10
CA LEU A 903 -32.03 -6.61 22.00
C LEU A 903 -32.68 -7.17 23.27
N LEU A 904 -32.05 -8.15 23.94
CA LEU A 904 -32.57 -8.70 25.19
C LEU A 904 -32.50 -7.69 26.34
N LEU A 905 -31.37 -6.98 26.49
CA LEU A 905 -31.27 -5.90 27.47
C LEU A 905 -32.26 -4.76 27.16
N CYS A 906 -32.50 -4.47 25.87
CA CYS A 906 -33.54 -3.52 25.44
C CYS A 906 -34.94 -3.97 25.86
N LYS A 907 -35.30 -5.25 25.64
CA LYS A 907 -36.57 -5.83 26.08
C LYS A 907 -36.74 -5.85 27.59
N CYS A 908 -35.65 -5.97 28.35
CA CYS A 908 -35.69 -5.88 29.81
C CYS A 908 -35.80 -4.44 30.32
N CYS A 909 -35.39 -3.45 29.51
CA CYS A 909 -35.52 -2.03 29.82
C CYS A 909 -36.90 -1.45 29.48
N GLN A 910 -37.53 -1.93 28.41
CA GLN A 910 -38.97 -1.75 28.16
C GLN A 910 -39.79 -2.48 29.23
#